data_AF-A0A7Y5C6M9-F1
#
_entry.id   AF-A0A7Y5C6M9-F1
#
_cell.length_a   1.000
_cell.length_b   1.000
_cell.length_c   1.000
_cell.angle_alpha   90.00
_cell.angle_beta   90.00
_cell.angle_gamma   90.00
#
_symmetry.space_group_name_H-M   'P 1'
#
loop_
_entity.id
_entity.type
_entity.pdbx_description
1 polymer ?
#
loop_
_entity_poly.entity_id
_entity_poly.type
_entity_poly.pdbx_seq_one_letter_code
_entity_poly.pdbx_strand_id
1 'polypeptide(L)'
;MASPHVLTFNFHEPYLCLLAKTGLRISVGMYEKPPYARPWQTKFRAIPKNITLVEEAQWRRDLDAGVFDVAIAHNEMNAANIFGAPVPCILVCHNRRTFLETTVSGDKEQGRQTYEKLLARLREKFTFVFISESKRADYRMDGDVIPPGIDVDEYGGYRGDKREVLRVGNAMRARNLMFDVDFQERVCDGFQNRVMGEDAAMPQARPSRSFDELLNAYRGMRCLLHVTREAYEDGYNLSTLEAMASGMPVVSLANATSPITDGVDGFASYDAGVLRGRIRELLDDHELARTIGAKGRETVAEKFPITKFVERWRDTIERAAERRVGRTSSQRAEFESGFPITKILLEYCQSPFSTGRYFEDALRNDNDVITTGIRIPDDMLRDWGFEGTPPERKPHSIPRALKDSFASAVARLPAEWKPSVYVWIDSGVADLADDLETLNVPRMCYMIDTHCALDTRLTIARRFNFTFLAQRTRLSDFVQAGIPNVAWMPLACSPELHAIGPMQRKYDVAFVGAVPDDPSDRRSRLLAAVKERFPNCWIGKAWPEDMARIYAQSKIVVNVSAGRDVNMRVFEALASGALLITDDADGLEELFADGEHLVVYRRDEDLIERVAYFLKHDSERERIASAGRALVLSEHTYRHRTRQMMLMVLESLGALGGISGESRYNKGGYYRSPRPELQAHVPLRAQRVLDCGCGGGEFGLALKHRGAKEVCGIEIVERAYTFAKQNLDHAILGSIEQLELPWDDEYFDCVVFGDVLEHLIEPVNALKKVARVLSRDGVIVMSIPNIRFWQQVLMHANGRWQYEDAGIMDRTHLRFFCAPDMHQMVVDAGLDVLTIQPLSMWPPKELPRDKNGCLRLGKVTLGPLDDTEYQDLLVYQYLVVAAKPGMDRLADAKFALQNHDHQAAYELAESATNVDGHERKRIMAKAMVRTGQLDEAEALYRDALAANPDEPETMAELGLLLVASGRGNDAEELLQAALARDPEHHRAISALGLIALARGDMPGAIDHFVRALDIEIDNAAIVARLLECAAATGRFDAAIPVARRFVEFFPGNLDIALRFAEALYTAGQTQEAVHRLDTLLLLQPGHSAAGALLARIRGSAS
;
A
#
# COMPACT_ATOMS: atom_id res chain seq x y z
N MET A 1 8.70 -34.03 -24.32
CA MET A 1 9.54 -33.27 -25.28
C MET A 1 11.01 -33.53 -24.94
N ALA A 2 11.97 -32.81 -25.51
CA ALA A 2 13.34 -32.82 -25.00
C ALA A 2 13.38 -32.16 -23.60
N SER A 3 14.30 -32.58 -22.72
CA SER A 3 14.49 -31.94 -21.42
C SER A 3 15.19 -30.59 -21.60
N PRO A 4 14.66 -29.47 -21.06
CA PRO A 4 15.31 -28.16 -21.12
C PRO A 4 16.74 -28.18 -20.55
N HIS A 5 17.64 -27.39 -21.15
CA HIS A 5 18.97 -27.10 -20.62
C HIS A 5 18.98 -25.72 -19.94
N VAL A 6 19.26 -25.71 -18.64
CA VAL A 6 19.17 -24.52 -17.78
C VAL A 6 20.56 -23.93 -17.50
N LEU A 7 20.69 -22.60 -17.54
CA LEU A 7 21.83 -21.86 -16.98
C LEU A 7 21.44 -21.28 -15.60
N THR A 8 22.32 -21.33 -14.61
CA THR A 8 22.14 -20.66 -13.31
C THR A 8 23.49 -20.28 -12.65
N PHE A 9 23.49 -19.77 -11.42
CA PHE A 9 24.65 -19.19 -10.75
C PHE A 9 24.79 -19.67 -9.31
N ASN A 10 26.03 -19.79 -8.80
CA ASN A 10 26.25 -20.22 -7.42
C ASN A 10 25.88 -19.12 -6.40
N PHE A 11 24.65 -19.17 -5.89
CA PHE A 11 24.19 -18.34 -4.78
C PHE A 11 24.11 -19.11 -3.45
N HIS A 12 23.69 -20.38 -3.49
CA HIS A 12 23.61 -21.24 -2.30
C HIS A 12 23.70 -22.71 -2.73
N GLU A 13 24.82 -23.37 -2.45
CA GLU A 13 25.10 -24.74 -2.89
C GLU A 13 24.01 -25.75 -2.44
N PRO A 14 23.49 -25.71 -1.19
CA PRO A 14 22.36 -26.56 -0.79
C PRO A 14 21.10 -26.35 -1.66
N TYR A 15 20.74 -25.11 -2.01
CA TYR A 15 19.56 -24.85 -2.85
C TYR A 15 19.75 -25.38 -4.28
N LEU A 16 20.97 -25.28 -4.82
CA LEU A 16 21.29 -25.88 -6.12
C LEU A 16 21.31 -27.42 -6.07
N CYS A 17 21.68 -28.03 -4.94
CA CYS A 17 21.51 -29.48 -4.73
C CYS A 17 20.02 -29.90 -4.71
N LEU A 18 19.11 -29.05 -4.20
CA LEU A 18 17.66 -29.30 -4.32
C LEU A 18 17.21 -29.16 -5.78
N LEU A 19 17.56 -28.08 -6.46
CA LEU A 19 17.18 -27.83 -7.86
C LEU A 19 17.68 -28.95 -8.80
N ALA A 20 18.83 -29.55 -8.50
CA ALA A 20 19.35 -30.71 -9.22
C ALA A 20 18.43 -31.96 -9.14
N LYS A 21 17.61 -32.11 -8.08
CA LYS A 21 16.66 -33.24 -7.94
C LYS A 21 15.55 -33.23 -9.02
N THR A 22 15.41 -32.14 -9.79
CA THR A 22 14.50 -32.07 -10.97
C THR A 22 14.89 -33.02 -12.10
N GLY A 23 16.15 -33.46 -12.15
CA GLY A 23 16.71 -34.28 -13.23
C GLY A 23 17.00 -33.50 -14.52
N LEU A 24 16.76 -32.19 -14.56
CA LEU A 24 17.07 -31.33 -15.70
C LEU A 24 18.59 -31.19 -15.89
N ARG A 25 19.03 -30.83 -17.09
CA ARG A 25 20.44 -30.53 -17.38
C ARG A 25 20.74 -29.10 -16.93
N ILE A 26 21.61 -28.93 -15.93
CA ILE A 26 21.91 -27.63 -15.32
C ILE A 26 23.38 -27.27 -15.54
N SER A 27 23.64 -26.06 -16.02
CA SER A 27 24.96 -25.44 -16.08
C SER A 27 25.04 -24.32 -15.05
N VAL A 28 26.03 -24.37 -14.16
CA VAL A 28 26.29 -23.30 -13.19
C VAL A 28 27.43 -22.43 -13.73
N GLY A 29 27.10 -21.19 -14.08
CA GLY A 29 28.05 -20.18 -14.51
C GLY A 29 28.88 -19.68 -13.32
N MET A 30 30.20 -19.79 -13.44
CA MET A 30 31.14 -19.22 -12.49
C MET A 30 31.45 -17.75 -12.84
N TYR A 31 31.87 -16.98 -11.84
CA TYR A 31 32.40 -15.62 -12.01
C TYR A 31 33.88 -15.59 -11.62
N GLU A 32 34.71 -14.85 -12.36
CA GLU A 32 36.17 -14.85 -12.19
C GLU A 32 36.66 -13.99 -11.01
N LYS A 33 35.90 -12.98 -10.57
CA LYS A 33 36.36 -11.98 -9.59
C LYS A 33 35.34 -11.66 -8.47
N PRO A 34 35.79 -11.36 -7.24
CA PRO A 34 34.92 -10.82 -6.18
C PRO A 34 34.24 -9.50 -6.60
N PRO A 35 33.05 -9.17 -6.04
CA PRO A 35 32.32 -9.94 -5.02
C PRO A 35 31.54 -11.16 -5.57
N TYR A 36 31.43 -11.32 -6.89
CA TYR A 36 30.57 -12.34 -7.51
C TYR A 36 31.19 -13.75 -7.57
N ALA A 37 32.53 -13.85 -7.46
CA ALA A 37 33.25 -15.12 -7.45
C ALA A 37 32.98 -15.97 -6.19
N ARG A 38 31.91 -16.76 -6.21
CA ARG A 38 31.62 -17.82 -5.22
C ARG A 38 32.03 -19.20 -5.77
N PRO A 39 33.25 -19.69 -5.51
CA PRO A 39 33.65 -21.03 -5.93
C PRO A 39 32.77 -22.10 -5.27
N TRP A 40 32.40 -23.15 -6.00
CA TRP A 40 31.59 -24.23 -5.44
C TRP A 40 32.37 -24.95 -4.32
N GLN A 41 31.84 -24.91 -3.10
CA GLN A 41 32.51 -25.46 -1.92
C GLN A 41 32.36 -26.99 -1.84
N THR A 42 33.16 -27.71 -2.64
CA THR A 42 33.11 -29.19 -2.78
C THR A 42 33.32 -29.97 -1.49
N LYS A 43 33.99 -29.38 -0.49
CA LYS A 43 34.14 -29.95 0.86
C LYS A 43 32.82 -29.98 1.64
N PHE A 44 31.92 -29.04 1.34
CA PHE A 44 30.61 -28.90 1.98
C PHE A 44 29.56 -29.72 1.24
N ARG A 45 29.30 -29.43 -0.04
CA ARG A 45 28.36 -30.19 -0.89
C ARG A 45 29.09 -30.75 -2.11
N ALA A 46 28.90 -32.03 -2.42
CA ALA A 46 29.35 -32.61 -3.69
C ALA A 46 28.53 -32.04 -4.86
N ILE A 47 29.15 -31.96 -6.05
CA ILE A 47 28.47 -31.47 -7.26
C ILE A 47 27.52 -32.58 -7.77
N PRO A 48 26.20 -32.31 -7.95
CA PRO A 48 25.25 -33.27 -8.50
C PRO A 48 25.59 -33.72 -9.93
N LYS A 49 25.27 -34.96 -10.31
CA LYS A 49 25.65 -35.55 -11.61
C LYS A 49 25.10 -34.82 -12.85
N ASN A 50 24.01 -34.06 -12.68
CA ASN A 50 23.36 -33.27 -13.72
C ASN A 50 23.70 -31.77 -13.64
N ILE A 51 24.59 -31.36 -12.73
CA ILE A 51 25.20 -30.03 -12.70
C ILE A 51 26.58 -30.07 -13.36
N THR A 52 26.82 -29.17 -14.30
CA THR A 52 28.15 -28.87 -14.86
C THR A 52 28.56 -27.45 -14.47
N LEU A 53 29.73 -27.27 -13.84
CA LEU A 53 30.30 -25.92 -13.66
C LEU A 53 30.87 -25.43 -14.99
N VAL A 54 30.67 -24.15 -15.32
CA VAL A 54 31.10 -23.54 -16.58
C VAL A 54 31.80 -22.21 -16.31
N GLU A 55 33.01 -22.05 -16.85
CA GLU A 55 33.83 -20.83 -16.69
C GLU A 55 33.19 -19.59 -17.33
N GLU A 56 33.54 -18.39 -16.83
CA GLU A 56 32.81 -17.16 -17.17
C GLU A 56 32.83 -16.84 -18.67
N ALA A 57 34.01 -16.93 -19.29
CA ALA A 57 34.16 -16.74 -20.73
C ALA A 57 33.40 -17.78 -21.58
N GLN A 58 33.06 -18.96 -21.03
CA GLN A 58 32.36 -20.03 -21.76
C GLN A 58 30.84 -19.90 -21.64
N TRP A 59 30.28 -19.74 -20.43
CA TRP A 59 28.81 -19.67 -20.29
C TRP A 59 28.23 -18.44 -20.99
N ARG A 60 28.97 -17.33 -21.04
CA ARG A 60 28.58 -16.13 -21.80
C ARG A 60 28.43 -16.44 -23.30
N ARG A 61 29.41 -17.13 -23.90
CA ARG A 61 29.35 -17.56 -25.32
C ARG A 61 28.18 -18.52 -25.59
N ASP A 62 27.98 -19.51 -24.71
CA ASP A 62 26.92 -20.51 -24.87
C ASP A 62 25.52 -19.89 -24.71
N LEU A 63 25.40 -18.86 -23.87
CA LEU A 63 24.17 -18.08 -23.70
C LEU A 63 23.84 -17.26 -24.94
N ASP A 64 24.82 -16.53 -25.50
CA ASP A 64 24.66 -15.74 -26.72
C ASP A 64 24.40 -16.62 -27.95
N ALA A 65 25.00 -17.82 -28.00
CA ALA A 65 24.73 -18.84 -29.01
C ALA A 65 23.39 -19.59 -28.83
N GLY A 66 22.64 -19.30 -27.77
CA GLY A 66 21.31 -19.88 -27.51
C GLY A 66 21.33 -21.38 -27.15
N VAL A 67 22.44 -21.88 -26.60
CA VAL A 67 22.63 -23.29 -26.21
C VAL A 67 21.70 -23.71 -25.06
N PHE A 68 21.38 -22.77 -24.17
CA PHE A 68 20.41 -22.96 -23.09
C PHE A 68 18.97 -22.71 -23.57
N ASP A 69 18.00 -23.23 -22.84
CA ASP A 69 16.56 -22.96 -23.03
C ASP A 69 16.02 -21.93 -22.05
N VAL A 70 16.56 -21.88 -20.83
CA VAL A 70 16.14 -20.98 -19.74
C VAL A 70 17.36 -20.57 -18.92
N ALA A 71 17.41 -19.33 -18.44
CA ALA A 71 18.43 -18.85 -17.51
C ALA A 71 17.82 -18.39 -16.17
N ILE A 72 18.39 -18.80 -15.04
CA ILE A 72 17.86 -18.58 -13.68
C ILE A 72 18.85 -17.78 -12.83
N ALA A 73 18.48 -16.55 -12.46
CA ALA A 73 19.16 -15.70 -11.50
C ALA A 73 18.66 -15.96 -10.07
N HIS A 74 19.52 -15.78 -9.06
CA HIS A 74 19.19 -15.96 -7.64
C HIS A 74 19.33 -14.68 -6.79
N ASN A 75 19.51 -13.54 -7.45
CA ASN A 75 19.40 -12.18 -6.90
C ASN A 75 19.42 -11.19 -8.06
N GLU A 76 19.11 -9.93 -7.76
CA GLU A 76 19.04 -8.81 -8.68
C GLU A 76 20.40 -8.55 -9.39
N MET A 77 21.52 -8.83 -8.72
CA MET A 77 22.87 -8.68 -9.30
C MET A 77 23.19 -9.77 -10.34
N ASN A 78 22.72 -11.01 -10.13
CA ASN A 78 22.75 -12.04 -11.17
C ASN A 78 21.81 -11.68 -12.34
N ALA A 79 20.62 -11.15 -12.04
CA ALA A 79 19.65 -10.76 -13.07
C ALA A 79 20.18 -9.61 -13.94
N ALA A 80 20.80 -8.59 -13.34
CA ALA A 80 21.48 -7.52 -14.06
C ALA A 80 22.59 -8.05 -15.00
N ASN A 81 23.38 -9.02 -14.53
CA ASN A 81 24.45 -9.65 -15.33
C ASN A 81 23.96 -10.45 -16.55
N ILE A 82 22.73 -10.98 -16.54
CA ILE A 82 22.13 -11.72 -17.66
C ILE A 82 21.01 -10.97 -18.37
N PHE A 83 20.84 -9.66 -18.12
CA PHE A 83 19.80 -8.84 -18.74
C PHE A 83 19.86 -8.84 -20.28
N GLY A 84 21.02 -9.13 -20.88
CA GLY A 84 21.20 -9.27 -22.33
C GLY A 84 20.62 -10.54 -22.94
N ALA A 85 20.44 -11.62 -22.17
CA ALA A 85 20.27 -13.00 -22.68
C ALA A 85 19.21 -13.19 -23.80
N PRO A 86 19.47 -14.00 -24.84
CA PRO A 86 18.50 -14.27 -25.91
C PRO A 86 17.45 -15.34 -25.56
N VAL A 87 17.44 -15.84 -24.33
CA VAL A 87 16.57 -16.91 -23.82
C VAL A 87 15.62 -16.38 -22.73
N PRO A 88 14.49 -17.06 -22.45
CA PRO A 88 13.66 -16.81 -21.28
C PRO A 88 14.48 -16.76 -19.97
N CYS A 89 14.26 -15.72 -19.17
CA CYS A 89 14.92 -15.54 -17.88
C CYS A 89 13.95 -15.72 -16.71
N ILE A 90 14.46 -16.27 -15.61
CA ILE A 90 13.78 -16.41 -14.31
C ILE A 90 14.63 -15.69 -13.25
N LEU A 91 13.99 -15.00 -12.31
CA LEU A 91 14.63 -14.45 -11.10
C LEU A 91 13.99 -15.08 -9.85
N VAL A 92 14.82 -15.72 -9.02
CA VAL A 92 14.42 -16.28 -7.73
C VAL A 92 14.66 -15.27 -6.60
N CYS A 93 13.58 -14.82 -5.98
CA CYS A 93 13.59 -13.96 -4.79
C CYS A 93 13.70 -14.84 -3.53
N HIS A 94 14.92 -14.93 -2.98
CA HIS A 94 15.22 -15.68 -1.75
C HIS A 94 14.97 -14.88 -0.47
N ASN A 95 15.14 -13.56 -0.53
CA ASN A 95 14.92 -12.62 0.58
C ASN A 95 13.56 -11.93 0.44
N ARG A 96 13.14 -11.18 1.47
CA ARG A 96 12.03 -10.22 1.38
C ARG A 96 12.48 -8.89 0.75
N ARG A 97 11.57 -8.18 0.09
CA ARG A 97 11.70 -6.77 -0.29
C ARG A 97 11.70 -5.89 0.96
N THR A 98 10.94 -6.19 2.01
CA THR A 98 11.03 -5.46 3.29
C THR A 98 12.32 -5.75 4.04
N PHE A 99 12.92 -6.94 3.90
CA PHE A 99 14.33 -7.11 4.26
C PHE A 99 15.23 -6.24 3.39
N LEU A 100 14.86 -5.95 2.14
CA LEU A 100 15.58 -4.99 1.32
C LEU A 100 15.31 -3.52 1.67
N GLU A 101 14.17 -3.20 2.32
CA GLU A 101 13.84 -1.89 2.89
C GLU A 101 14.41 -1.70 4.30
N THR A 102 14.63 -2.79 5.06
CA THR A 102 15.65 -2.79 6.10
C THR A 102 17.01 -2.67 5.48
N THR A 103 17.34 -3.31 4.33
CA THR A 103 18.58 -3.11 3.52
C THR A 103 18.70 -1.70 2.93
N VAL A 104 17.98 -0.77 3.54
CA VAL A 104 17.62 0.56 3.20
C VAL A 104 18.22 1.60 4.27
N SER A 105 19.30 2.44 4.17
CA SER A 105 19.75 3.35 5.30
C SER A 105 20.07 4.86 5.05
N GLY A 106 19.20 5.77 5.50
CA GLY A 106 19.18 7.20 5.16
C GLY A 106 17.81 7.70 4.66
N ASP A 107 17.75 8.40 3.51
CA ASP A 107 16.47 8.77 2.86
C ASP A 107 15.74 7.53 2.31
N LYS A 108 14.83 6.99 3.13
CA LYS A 108 13.98 5.82 2.87
C LYS A 108 13.30 5.84 1.50
N GLU A 109 12.83 7.00 1.09
CA GLU A 109 12.04 7.13 -0.12
C GLU A 109 12.93 7.09 -1.38
N GLN A 110 14.08 7.76 -1.35
CA GLN A 110 15.01 7.75 -2.48
C GLN A 110 15.65 6.35 -2.72
N GLY A 111 15.91 5.60 -1.65
CA GLY A 111 16.34 4.20 -1.75
C GLY A 111 15.26 3.29 -2.35
N ARG A 112 14.03 3.37 -1.82
CA ARG A 112 12.87 2.64 -2.32
C ARG A 112 12.64 2.90 -3.81
N GLN A 113 12.67 4.16 -4.24
CA GLN A 113 12.43 4.55 -5.64
C GLN A 113 13.43 3.94 -6.64
N THR A 114 14.70 3.74 -6.29
CA THR A 114 15.65 3.12 -7.23
C THR A 114 15.59 1.60 -7.19
N TYR A 115 15.33 1.00 -6.02
CA TYR A 115 15.04 -0.43 -5.95
C TYR A 115 13.77 -0.78 -6.77
N GLU A 116 12.73 0.07 -6.71
CA GLU A 116 11.54 -0.05 -7.55
C GLU A 116 11.83 0.13 -9.04
N LYS A 117 12.73 1.05 -9.44
CA LYS A 117 13.20 1.18 -10.85
C LYS A 117 13.97 -0.06 -11.32
N LEU A 118 14.78 -0.67 -10.44
CA LEU A 118 15.46 -1.92 -10.72
C LEU A 118 14.46 -3.07 -10.94
N LEU A 119 13.48 -3.22 -10.02
CA LEU A 119 12.41 -4.21 -10.17
C LEU A 119 11.57 -3.97 -11.44
N ALA A 120 11.16 -2.74 -11.73
CA ALA A 120 10.40 -2.39 -12.91
C ALA A 120 11.13 -2.81 -14.20
N ARG A 121 12.42 -2.51 -14.31
CA ARG A 121 13.27 -2.94 -15.43
C ARG A 121 13.41 -4.46 -15.51
N LEU A 122 13.52 -5.15 -14.38
CA LEU A 122 13.60 -6.62 -14.37
C LEU A 122 12.27 -7.29 -14.80
N ARG A 123 11.11 -6.71 -14.47
CA ARG A 123 9.78 -7.18 -14.92
C ARG A 123 9.64 -7.24 -16.44
N GLU A 124 10.36 -6.41 -17.20
CA GLU A 124 10.33 -6.40 -18.68
C GLU A 124 10.82 -7.72 -19.30
N LYS A 125 11.59 -8.53 -18.56
CA LYS A 125 12.31 -9.69 -19.11
C LYS A 125 12.32 -10.96 -18.23
N PHE A 126 12.19 -10.83 -16.92
CA PHE A 126 12.30 -11.95 -15.98
C PHE A 126 10.92 -12.41 -15.53
N THR A 127 10.69 -13.73 -15.59
CA THR A 127 9.61 -14.37 -14.82
C THR A 127 10.08 -14.45 -13.37
N PHE A 128 9.30 -13.94 -12.43
CA PHE A 128 9.66 -13.96 -11.01
C PHE A 128 9.24 -15.28 -10.36
N VAL A 129 10.07 -15.77 -9.46
CA VAL A 129 9.81 -16.95 -8.62
C VAL A 129 10.12 -16.60 -7.17
N PHE A 130 9.18 -16.83 -6.27
CA PHE A 130 9.33 -16.52 -4.84
C PHE A 130 9.44 -17.80 -4.02
N ILE A 131 10.36 -17.86 -3.06
CA ILE A 131 10.54 -19.06 -2.22
C ILE A 131 9.54 -19.17 -1.06
N SER A 132 8.65 -18.18 -0.89
CA SER A 132 7.50 -18.22 0.01
C SER A 132 6.41 -17.27 -0.49
N GLU A 133 5.18 -17.49 -0.05
CA GLU A 133 4.05 -16.60 -0.39
C GLU A 133 4.26 -15.20 0.20
N SER A 134 4.77 -15.12 1.43
CA SER A 134 5.07 -13.85 2.08
C SER A 134 6.08 -13.03 1.26
N LYS A 135 7.13 -13.65 0.71
CA LYS A 135 8.08 -12.98 -0.19
C LYS A 135 7.44 -12.48 -1.50
N ARG A 136 6.39 -13.14 -2.02
CA ARG A 136 5.65 -12.64 -3.19
C ARG A 136 4.80 -11.41 -2.84
N ALA A 137 4.00 -11.53 -1.78
CA ALA A 137 3.14 -10.45 -1.30
C ALA A 137 3.95 -9.19 -0.98
N ASP A 138 5.09 -9.39 -0.31
CA ASP A 138 6.02 -8.35 0.12
C ASP A 138 6.71 -7.60 -1.04
N TYR A 139 7.08 -8.29 -2.12
CA TYR A 139 7.55 -7.63 -3.35
C TYR A 139 6.44 -6.85 -4.08
N ARG A 140 5.16 -7.15 -3.82
CA ARG A 140 3.98 -6.66 -4.55
C ARG A 140 4.08 -6.96 -6.05
N MET A 141 4.27 -8.23 -6.38
CA MET A 141 4.61 -8.70 -7.73
C MET A 141 3.98 -10.05 -8.10
N ASP A 142 3.61 -10.20 -9.37
CA ASP A 142 3.27 -11.48 -9.97
C ASP A 142 4.50 -12.37 -10.17
N GLY A 143 4.33 -13.67 -9.92
CA GLY A 143 5.36 -14.69 -10.08
C GLY A 143 4.96 -16.01 -9.42
N ASP A 144 5.61 -17.10 -9.81
CA ASP A 144 5.31 -18.43 -9.29
C ASP A 144 5.87 -18.59 -7.85
N VAL A 145 5.14 -19.25 -6.96
CA VAL A 145 5.61 -19.51 -5.58
C VAL A 145 6.08 -20.96 -5.44
N ILE A 146 7.36 -21.15 -5.13
CA ILE A 146 7.99 -22.48 -5.03
C ILE A 146 8.75 -22.60 -3.69
N PRO A 147 8.07 -23.01 -2.60
CA PRO A 147 8.69 -23.26 -1.30
C PRO A 147 9.80 -24.32 -1.41
N PRO A 148 10.92 -24.19 -0.68
CA PRO A 148 12.01 -25.19 -0.72
C PRO A 148 11.49 -26.59 -0.39
N GLY A 149 11.85 -27.58 -1.22
CA GLY A 149 11.59 -28.99 -0.91
C GLY A 149 12.76 -29.60 -0.15
N ILE A 150 12.51 -30.58 0.70
CA ILE A 150 13.58 -31.30 1.42
C ILE A 150 13.34 -32.81 1.40
N ASP A 151 14.46 -33.53 1.33
CA ASP A 151 14.54 -34.98 1.23
C ASP A 151 14.86 -35.54 2.62
N VAL A 152 13.83 -35.89 3.39
CA VAL A 152 14.00 -36.25 4.80
C VAL A 152 14.92 -37.46 5.02
N ASP A 153 15.06 -38.34 4.03
CA ASP A 153 15.93 -39.52 4.14
C ASP A 153 17.43 -39.19 3.95
N GLU A 154 17.75 -38.05 3.35
CA GLU A 154 19.11 -37.48 3.33
C GLU A 154 19.57 -37.04 4.75
N TYR A 155 18.64 -36.60 5.61
CA TYR A 155 18.94 -36.02 6.92
C TYR A 155 18.67 -36.95 8.13
N GLY A 156 17.77 -37.92 7.99
CA GLY A 156 17.21 -38.69 9.11
C GLY A 156 18.24 -39.41 10.00
N GLY A 157 17.91 -39.63 11.27
CA GLY A 157 18.77 -40.34 12.23
C GLY A 157 19.19 -39.52 13.44
N TYR A 158 18.32 -38.65 13.94
CA TYR A 158 18.48 -37.97 15.23
C TYR A 158 18.77 -38.96 16.36
N ARG A 159 19.80 -38.63 17.14
CA ARG A 159 20.20 -39.34 18.37
C ARG A 159 19.99 -38.47 19.59
N GLY A 160 20.25 -37.16 19.50
CA GLY A 160 20.21 -36.22 20.61
C GLY A 160 21.20 -36.57 21.73
N ASP A 161 22.38 -37.09 21.38
CA ASP A 161 23.37 -37.60 22.33
C ASP A 161 24.16 -36.51 23.08
N LYS A 162 24.03 -35.24 22.68
CA LYS A 162 24.65 -34.08 23.32
C LYS A 162 23.59 -33.16 23.90
N ARG A 163 23.72 -32.86 25.19
CA ARG A 163 22.90 -31.86 25.92
C ARG A 163 23.40 -30.43 25.60
N GLU A 164 23.46 -30.13 24.30
CA GLU A 164 23.83 -28.85 23.70
C GLU A 164 22.66 -28.32 22.86
N VAL A 165 22.45 -27.00 22.83
CA VAL A 165 21.53 -26.32 21.88
C VAL A 165 22.30 -25.92 20.61
N LEU A 166 21.78 -26.23 19.44
CA LEU A 166 22.34 -25.79 18.16
C LEU A 166 21.71 -24.45 17.74
N ARG A 167 22.50 -23.56 17.15
CA ARG A 167 22.07 -22.37 16.39
C ARG A 167 22.75 -22.40 15.03
N VAL A 168 22.05 -22.11 13.94
CA VAL A 168 22.63 -22.22 12.57
C VAL A 168 22.31 -20.99 11.73
N GLY A 169 23.36 -20.28 11.32
CA GLY A 169 23.30 -19.12 10.43
C GLY A 169 24.66 -18.46 10.25
N ASN A 170 24.89 -17.89 9.07
CA ASN A 170 26.07 -17.05 8.80
C ASN A 170 25.70 -15.58 9.06
N ALA A 171 26.64 -14.80 9.59
CA ALA A 171 26.50 -13.37 9.87
C ALA A 171 25.18 -13.06 10.61
N MET A 172 24.95 -13.75 11.73
CA MET A 172 23.74 -13.66 12.55
C MET A 172 23.70 -12.37 13.38
N ARG A 173 24.77 -12.06 14.13
CA ARG A 173 24.90 -10.79 14.87
C ARG A 173 24.99 -9.60 13.94
N ALA A 174 25.46 -9.84 12.72
CA ALA A 174 25.35 -8.87 11.65
C ALA A 174 23.84 -8.66 11.34
N ARG A 175 23.16 -9.70 10.83
CA ARG A 175 21.71 -9.75 10.51
C ARG A 175 20.78 -9.67 11.74
N ASN A 176 21.05 -8.80 12.71
CA ASN A 176 20.38 -8.82 14.01
C ASN A 176 18.88 -8.49 13.93
N LEU A 177 18.43 -7.66 12.98
CA LEU A 177 16.98 -7.49 12.75
C LEU A 177 16.33 -8.80 12.35
N MET A 178 16.97 -9.53 11.44
CA MET A 178 16.43 -10.75 10.90
C MET A 178 16.46 -11.85 11.96
N PHE A 179 17.60 -12.09 12.61
CA PHE A 179 17.81 -13.22 13.52
C PHE A 179 17.53 -12.93 15.00
N ASP A 180 17.54 -11.68 15.44
CA ASP A 180 17.48 -11.27 16.85
C ASP A 180 18.38 -12.11 17.77
N VAL A 181 19.69 -11.92 17.62
CA VAL A 181 20.70 -12.66 18.37
C VAL A 181 20.60 -12.37 19.86
N ASP A 182 20.15 -11.19 20.27
CA ASP A 182 20.11 -10.83 21.69
C ASP A 182 18.89 -11.44 22.39
N PHE A 183 17.76 -11.61 21.69
CA PHE A 183 16.73 -12.57 22.09
C PHE A 183 17.26 -14.01 22.12
N GLN A 184 18.07 -14.43 21.14
CA GLN A 184 18.69 -15.76 21.18
C GLN A 184 19.66 -15.95 22.35
N GLU A 185 20.46 -14.96 22.74
CA GLU A 185 21.35 -15.05 23.91
C GLU A 185 20.53 -15.10 25.20
N ARG A 186 19.47 -14.29 25.35
CA ARG A 186 18.52 -14.43 26.46
C ARG A 186 17.92 -15.84 26.51
N VAL A 187 17.54 -16.42 25.37
CA VAL A 187 16.98 -17.77 25.30
C VAL A 187 18.04 -18.87 25.56
N CYS A 188 19.30 -18.67 25.18
CA CYS A 188 20.39 -19.64 25.37
C CYS A 188 21.20 -19.48 26.67
N ASP A 189 21.05 -18.40 27.42
CA ASP A 189 21.82 -18.16 28.65
C ASP A 189 21.74 -19.33 29.64
N GLY A 190 22.87 -19.67 30.27
CA GLY A 190 23.01 -20.82 31.17
C GLY A 190 22.99 -22.20 30.49
N PHE A 191 22.68 -22.30 29.20
CA PHE A 191 22.71 -23.56 28.45
C PHE A 191 24.00 -23.70 27.62
N GLN A 192 24.58 -24.90 27.58
CA GLN A 192 25.61 -25.20 26.59
C GLN A 192 24.99 -25.10 25.20
N ASN A 193 25.53 -24.23 24.35
CA ASN A 193 25.04 -24.02 23.00
C ASN A 193 26.19 -23.82 22.02
N ARG A 194 25.92 -24.05 20.72
CA ARG A 194 26.91 -23.95 19.65
C ARG A 194 26.33 -23.27 18.43
N VAL A 195 27.03 -22.26 17.93
CA VAL A 195 26.65 -21.53 16.71
C VAL A 195 27.42 -22.09 15.52
N MET A 196 26.72 -22.69 14.56
CA MET A 196 27.29 -23.17 13.31
C MET A 196 27.03 -22.19 12.16
N GLY A 197 28.13 -21.59 11.69
CA GLY A 197 28.15 -20.59 10.64
C GLY A 197 29.35 -19.66 10.78
N GLU A 198 29.52 -18.79 9.79
CA GLU A 198 30.59 -17.79 9.73
C GLU A 198 30.05 -16.43 10.20
N ASP A 199 30.52 -15.94 11.35
CA ASP A 199 30.14 -14.63 11.91
C ASP A 199 31.34 -14.01 12.64
N ALA A 200 31.76 -12.80 12.22
CA ALA A 200 32.91 -12.11 12.80
C ALA A 200 32.63 -11.43 14.15
N ALA A 201 31.36 -11.20 14.49
CA ALA A 201 30.93 -10.60 15.76
C ALA A 201 30.57 -11.65 16.82
N MET A 202 30.62 -12.94 16.49
CA MET A 202 30.40 -14.06 17.42
C MET A 202 31.65 -14.96 17.45
N PRO A 203 32.65 -14.72 18.32
CA PRO A 203 33.87 -15.53 18.38
C PRO A 203 33.66 -17.02 18.66
N GLN A 204 32.49 -17.40 19.16
CA GLN A 204 32.04 -18.77 19.37
C GLN A 204 31.41 -19.44 18.14
N ALA A 205 31.11 -18.68 17.08
CA ALA A 205 30.56 -19.20 15.83
C ALA A 205 31.65 -19.86 14.98
N ARG A 206 31.34 -21.02 14.40
CA ARG A 206 32.27 -21.71 13.50
C ARG A 206 31.52 -22.37 12.33
N PRO A 207 31.92 -22.14 11.07
CA PRO A 207 31.36 -22.90 9.95
C PRO A 207 31.74 -24.38 10.07
N SER A 208 30.87 -25.27 9.61
CA SER A 208 31.18 -26.71 9.50
C SER A 208 32.35 -26.94 8.51
N ARG A 209 32.96 -28.13 8.56
CA ARG A 209 34.04 -28.53 7.64
C ARG A 209 33.54 -29.36 6.46
N SER A 210 32.34 -29.93 6.59
CA SER A 210 31.62 -30.72 5.59
C SER A 210 30.13 -30.78 5.91
N PHE A 211 29.32 -31.27 4.96
CA PHE A 211 27.93 -31.63 5.23
C PHE A 211 27.82 -32.69 6.33
N ASP A 212 28.73 -33.68 6.38
CA ASP A 212 28.74 -34.70 7.44
C ASP A 212 28.94 -34.10 8.85
N GLU A 213 29.73 -33.02 9.01
CA GLU A 213 29.86 -32.36 10.31
C GLU A 213 28.56 -31.63 10.70
N LEU A 214 27.95 -30.90 9.77
CA LEU A 214 26.67 -30.20 10.00
C LEU A 214 25.54 -31.19 10.31
N LEU A 215 25.46 -32.27 9.54
CA LEU A 215 24.48 -33.33 9.70
C LEU A 215 24.67 -34.11 11.02
N ASN A 216 25.91 -34.30 11.48
CA ASN A 216 26.18 -34.82 12.82
C ASN A 216 25.93 -33.81 13.96
N ALA A 217 25.80 -32.52 13.66
CA ALA A 217 25.33 -31.52 14.61
C ALA A 217 23.81 -31.61 14.77
N TYR A 218 23.05 -31.54 13.67
CA TYR A 218 21.59 -31.73 13.67
C TYR A 218 21.19 -33.06 14.32
N ARG A 219 21.85 -34.17 13.95
CA ARG A 219 21.56 -35.49 14.56
C ARG A 219 22.02 -35.64 16.01
N GLY A 220 23.01 -34.86 16.46
CA GLY A 220 23.71 -35.09 17.73
C GLY A 220 23.29 -34.16 18.87
N MET A 221 23.01 -32.88 18.57
CA MET A 221 22.61 -31.89 19.58
C MET A 221 21.16 -32.09 20.01
N ARG A 222 20.75 -31.45 21.11
CA ARG A 222 19.43 -31.70 21.69
C ARG A 222 18.33 -31.08 20.84
N CYS A 223 18.45 -29.80 20.52
CA CYS A 223 17.45 -29.01 19.80
C CYS A 223 18.10 -27.88 19.00
N LEU A 224 17.43 -27.39 17.96
CA LEU A 224 17.75 -26.10 17.33
C LEU A 224 17.08 -24.99 18.15
N LEU A 225 17.74 -23.84 18.31
CA LEU A 225 17.09 -22.55 18.49
C LEU A 225 17.07 -21.82 17.14
N HIS A 226 15.88 -21.58 16.61
CA HIS A 226 15.63 -20.73 15.45
C HIS A 226 14.96 -19.43 15.88
N VAL A 227 15.37 -18.30 15.34
CA VAL A 227 14.71 -17.02 15.58
C VAL A 227 14.78 -16.23 14.28
N THR A 228 13.62 -15.85 13.77
CA THR A 228 13.47 -14.93 12.63
C THR A 228 12.33 -13.96 12.89
N ARG A 229 12.62 -12.65 12.84
CA ARG A 229 11.59 -11.60 12.99
C ARG A 229 10.74 -11.52 11.73
N GLU A 230 9.43 -11.66 11.92
CA GLU A 230 8.45 -11.81 10.85
C GLU A 230 8.35 -10.63 9.88
N ALA A 231 8.79 -9.43 10.28
CA ALA A 231 8.88 -8.30 9.36
C ALA A 231 9.93 -8.48 8.26
N TYR A 232 10.91 -9.37 8.44
CA TYR A 232 12.15 -9.40 7.64
C TYR A 232 12.50 -10.78 7.09
N GLU A 233 12.11 -11.86 7.76
CA GLU A 233 12.32 -13.23 7.28
C GLU A 233 11.18 -14.15 7.71
N ASP A 234 10.99 -15.21 6.93
CA ASP A 234 9.97 -16.22 7.21
C ASP A 234 10.33 -17.02 8.47
N GLY A 235 9.33 -17.60 9.13
CA GLY A 235 9.45 -18.39 10.38
C GLY A 235 10.16 -19.73 10.21
N TYR A 236 10.83 -19.91 9.08
CA TYR A 236 11.73 -21.00 8.75
C TYR A 236 12.76 -20.50 7.74
N ASN A 237 13.93 -21.11 7.81
CA ASN A 237 14.93 -21.07 6.75
C ASN A 237 15.38 -22.50 6.43
N LEU A 238 16.34 -22.69 5.51
CA LEU A 238 16.76 -24.04 5.16
C LEU A 238 17.34 -24.81 6.37
N SER A 239 18.09 -24.18 7.27
CA SER A 239 18.63 -24.89 8.45
C SER A 239 17.56 -25.31 9.47
N THR A 240 16.41 -24.62 9.50
CA THR A 240 15.21 -25.05 10.24
C THR A 240 14.63 -26.33 9.64
N LEU A 241 14.48 -26.36 8.31
CA LEU A 241 13.99 -27.54 7.60
C LEU A 241 14.97 -28.72 7.70
N GLU A 242 16.28 -28.50 7.57
CA GLU A 242 17.32 -29.52 7.75
C GLU A 242 17.33 -30.10 9.18
N ALA A 243 17.14 -29.26 10.20
CA ALA A 243 17.01 -29.68 11.59
C ALA A 243 15.80 -30.60 11.80
N MET A 244 14.60 -30.13 11.44
CA MET A 244 13.35 -30.91 11.53
C MET A 244 13.43 -32.20 10.71
N ALA A 245 13.94 -32.14 9.47
CA ALA A 245 14.13 -33.32 8.61
C ALA A 245 15.07 -34.36 9.23
N SER A 246 16.07 -33.96 10.01
CA SER A 246 16.95 -34.92 10.73
C SER A 246 16.23 -35.67 11.85
N GLY A 247 15.10 -35.14 12.34
CA GLY A 247 14.39 -35.58 13.54
C GLY A 247 14.77 -34.80 14.80
N MET A 248 15.43 -33.64 14.69
CA MET A 248 15.78 -32.79 15.83
C MET A 248 14.65 -31.81 16.14
N PRO A 249 14.20 -31.68 17.40
CA PRO A 249 13.20 -30.70 17.78
C PRO A 249 13.74 -29.27 17.59
N VAL A 250 12.87 -28.37 17.12
CA VAL A 250 13.18 -26.95 16.98
C VAL A 250 12.40 -26.16 18.02
N VAL A 251 13.09 -25.28 18.72
CA VAL A 251 12.52 -24.20 19.53
C VAL A 251 12.64 -22.92 18.70
N SER A 252 11.54 -22.20 18.51
CA SER A 252 11.44 -21.06 17.61
C SER A 252 10.88 -19.81 18.30
N LEU A 253 11.31 -18.62 17.86
CA LEU A 253 10.44 -17.45 17.97
C LEU A 253 9.16 -17.70 17.16
N ALA A 254 8.00 -17.34 17.71
CA ALA A 254 6.74 -17.42 16.99
C ALA A 254 6.71 -16.44 15.80
N ASN A 255 6.22 -16.92 14.66
CA ASN A 255 6.19 -16.21 13.37
C ASN A 255 5.12 -16.91 12.52
N ALA A 256 4.14 -16.19 11.97
CA ALA A 256 2.96 -16.76 11.33
C ALA A 256 3.27 -17.56 10.04
N THR A 257 4.47 -17.42 9.50
CA THR A 257 4.95 -18.21 8.36
C THR A 257 5.77 -19.45 8.76
N SER A 258 5.98 -19.69 10.05
CA SER A 258 6.66 -20.89 10.55
C SER A 258 5.83 -22.15 10.30
N PRO A 259 6.45 -23.30 9.95
CA PRO A 259 5.75 -24.57 9.88
C PRO A 259 5.47 -25.19 11.26
N ILE A 260 6.06 -24.65 12.33
CA ILE A 260 6.00 -25.19 13.69
C ILE A 260 4.68 -24.82 14.38
N THR A 261 4.09 -25.82 15.06
CA THR A 261 2.96 -25.69 15.96
C THR A 261 3.45 -25.96 17.39
N ASP A 262 3.28 -24.99 18.31
CA ASP A 262 3.85 -25.08 19.66
C ASP A 262 3.39 -26.34 20.41
N GLY A 263 4.34 -27.08 20.96
CA GLY A 263 4.10 -28.31 21.73
C GLY A 263 3.77 -29.55 20.90
N VAL A 264 3.72 -29.45 19.56
CA VAL A 264 3.36 -30.57 18.67
C VAL A 264 4.56 -31.08 17.89
N ASP A 265 5.12 -30.26 17.00
CA ASP A 265 6.21 -30.61 16.06
C ASP A 265 7.47 -29.73 16.24
N GLY A 266 7.40 -28.83 17.22
CA GLY A 266 8.46 -27.99 17.75
C GLY A 266 7.90 -27.23 18.96
N PHE A 267 8.58 -26.14 19.33
CA PHE A 267 8.03 -25.14 20.24
C PHE A 267 8.14 -23.76 19.60
N ALA A 268 7.14 -22.91 19.81
CA ALA A 268 7.05 -21.58 19.22
C ALA A 268 6.39 -20.60 20.20
N SER A 269 7.09 -19.52 20.54
CA SER A 269 6.55 -18.47 21.41
C SER A 269 7.19 -17.12 21.13
N TYR A 270 6.49 -16.04 21.45
CA TYR A 270 7.05 -14.69 21.49
C TYR A 270 7.82 -14.42 22.80
N ASP A 271 7.61 -15.24 23.83
CA ASP A 271 8.21 -15.06 25.16
C ASP A 271 9.51 -15.86 25.34
N ALA A 272 10.59 -15.16 25.69
CA ALA A 272 11.90 -15.79 25.91
C ALA A 272 11.93 -16.73 27.13
N GLY A 273 11.14 -16.46 28.18
CA GLY A 273 11.04 -17.30 29.36
C GLY A 273 10.41 -18.67 29.06
N VAL A 274 9.35 -18.69 28.25
CA VAL A 274 8.71 -19.90 27.72
C VAL A 274 9.72 -20.70 26.90
N LEU A 275 10.44 -20.08 25.96
CA LEU A 275 11.45 -20.78 25.15
C LEU A 275 12.61 -21.33 26.01
N ARG A 276 13.03 -20.62 27.06
CA ARG A 276 13.99 -21.14 28.07
C ARG A 276 13.42 -22.32 28.85
N GLY A 277 12.12 -22.32 29.14
CA GLY A 277 11.39 -23.45 29.70
C GLY A 277 11.50 -24.67 28.78
N ARG A 278 11.09 -24.52 27.52
CA ARG A 278 11.11 -25.59 26.51
C ARG A 278 12.52 -26.12 26.21
N ILE A 279 13.53 -25.26 26.15
CA ILE A 279 14.93 -25.69 26.02
C ILE A 279 15.37 -26.51 27.23
N ARG A 280 15.00 -26.12 28.45
CA ARG A 280 15.32 -26.90 29.67
C ARG A 280 14.60 -28.25 29.66
N GLU A 281 13.30 -28.26 29.38
CA GLU A 281 12.49 -29.48 29.23
C GLU A 281 13.14 -30.46 28.23
N LEU A 282 13.54 -29.98 27.05
CA LEU A 282 14.24 -30.78 26.05
C LEU A 282 15.64 -31.23 26.51
N LEU A 283 16.43 -30.37 27.16
CA LEU A 283 17.76 -30.73 27.66
C LEU A 283 17.69 -31.79 28.77
N ASP A 284 16.61 -31.83 29.54
CA ASP A 284 16.41 -32.75 30.66
C ASP A 284 15.69 -34.05 30.24
N ASP A 285 14.71 -33.97 29.32
CA ASP A 285 13.96 -35.12 28.79
C ASP A 285 14.34 -35.47 27.34
N HIS A 286 15.02 -36.62 27.20
CA HIS A 286 15.43 -37.18 25.92
C HIS A 286 14.26 -37.73 25.09
N GLU A 287 13.23 -38.29 25.74
CA GLU A 287 12.08 -38.88 25.04
C GLU A 287 11.09 -37.81 24.58
N LEU A 288 10.89 -36.74 25.34
CA LEU A 288 10.21 -35.53 24.85
C LEU A 288 10.91 -35.00 23.59
N ALA A 289 12.24 -34.90 23.61
CA ALA A 289 13.02 -34.42 22.47
C ALA A 289 12.93 -35.33 21.24
N ARG A 290 12.92 -36.65 21.44
CA ARG A 290 12.64 -37.63 20.36
C ARG A 290 11.22 -37.48 19.81
N THR A 291 10.23 -37.28 20.68
CA THR A 291 8.82 -37.20 20.30
C THR A 291 8.52 -35.95 19.49
N ILE A 292 8.90 -34.77 20.00
CA ILE A 292 8.74 -33.49 19.31
C ILE A 292 9.57 -33.47 18.02
N GLY A 293 10.81 -33.97 18.04
CA GLY A 293 11.69 -34.04 16.86
C GLY A 293 11.16 -34.98 15.77
N ALA A 294 10.55 -36.11 16.14
CA ALA A 294 9.89 -36.99 15.18
C ALA A 294 8.66 -36.32 14.54
N LYS A 295 7.87 -35.57 15.31
CA LYS A 295 6.75 -34.78 14.76
C LYS A 295 7.24 -33.65 13.85
N GLY A 296 8.32 -32.97 14.19
CA GLY A 296 8.99 -32.01 13.29
C GLY A 296 9.38 -32.63 11.94
N ARG A 297 9.91 -33.86 11.94
CA ARG A 297 10.23 -34.62 10.72
C ARG A 297 8.98 -34.95 9.90
N GLU A 298 7.88 -35.36 10.52
CA GLU A 298 6.60 -35.60 9.85
C GLU A 298 6.06 -34.32 9.18
N THR A 299 5.95 -33.23 9.94
CA THR A 299 5.49 -31.92 9.46
C THR A 299 6.30 -31.41 8.28
N VAL A 300 7.63 -31.58 8.28
CA VAL A 300 8.48 -31.12 7.17
C VAL A 300 8.41 -32.05 5.96
N ALA A 301 8.17 -33.36 6.13
CA ALA A 301 7.87 -34.26 5.03
C ALA A 301 6.55 -33.91 4.33
N GLU A 302 5.54 -33.45 5.08
CA GLU A 302 4.22 -33.08 4.55
C GLU A 302 4.20 -31.67 3.91
N LYS A 303 4.75 -30.66 4.61
CA LYS A 303 4.69 -29.25 4.17
C LYS A 303 5.73 -28.92 3.10
N PHE A 304 6.90 -29.57 3.10
CA PHE A 304 8.02 -29.31 2.18
C PHE A 304 8.52 -30.55 1.40
N PRO A 305 7.65 -31.40 0.82
CA PRO A 305 8.10 -32.60 0.10
C PRO A 305 8.91 -32.25 -1.14
N ILE A 306 10.09 -32.88 -1.28
CA ILE A 306 10.99 -32.67 -2.41
C ILE A 306 10.34 -32.94 -3.79
N THR A 307 9.34 -33.83 -3.86
CA THR A 307 8.55 -34.09 -5.08
C THR A 307 7.81 -32.85 -5.57
N LYS A 308 7.07 -32.17 -4.71
CA LYS A 308 6.28 -30.96 -5.03
C LYS A 308 7.15 -29.78 -5.44
N PHE A 309 8.33 -29.64 -4.84
CA PHE A 309 9.36 -28.69 -5.26
C PHE A 309 9.89 -29.01 -6.66
N VAL A 310 10.20 -30.29 -6.93
CA VAL A 310 10.65 -30.76 -8.25
C VAL A 310 9.58 -30.54 -9.31
N GLU A 311 8.33 -30.91 -9.05
CA GLU A 311 7.19 -30.75 -9.96
C GLU A 311 6.98 -29.29 -10.35
N ARG A 312 6.91 -28.37 -9.37
CA ARG A 312 6.75 -26.93 -9.62
C ARG A 312 7.93 -26.33 -10.38
N TRP A 313 9.16 -26.70 -10.02
CA TRP A 313 10.34 -26.20 -10.75
C TRP A 313 10.40 -26.69 -12.19
N ARG A 314 10.01 -27.95 -12.43
CA ARG A 314 9.91 -28.49 -13.79
C ARG A 314 8.84 -27.79 -14.59
N ASP A 315 7.62 -27.67 -14.08
CA ASP A 315 6.53 -26.95 -14.76
C ASP A 315 6.92 -25.49 -15.09
N THR A 316 7.51 -24.75 -14.14
CA THR A 316 7.94 -23.37 -14.37
C THR A 316 9.01 -23.26 -15.47
N ILE A 317 9.99 -24.18 -15.49
CA ILE A 317 11.06 -24.20 -16.50
C ILE A 317 10.55 -24.70 -17.85
N GLU A 318 9.67 -25.71 -17.87
CA GLU A 318 9.08 -26.29 -19.08
C GLU A 318 8.10 -25.27 -19.72
N ARG A 319 7.23 -24.59 -18.95
CA ARG A 319 6.43 -23.43 -19.42
C ARG A 319 7.29 -22.29 -19.96
N ALA A 320 8.41 -21.97 -19.31
CA ALA A 320 9.34 -20.94 -19.79
C ALA A 320 9.99 -21.34 -21.13
N ALA A 321 10.37 -22.62 -21.29
CA ALA A 321 10.92 -23.16 -22.52
C ALA A 321 9.88 -23.25 -23.66
N GLU A 322 8.62 -23.62 -23.38
CA GLU A 322 7.57 -23.71 -24.40
C GLU A 322 7.23 -22.35 -25.04
N ARG A 323 7.37 -21.25 -24.30
CA ARG A 323 7.29 -19.87 -24.83
C ARG A 323 8.36 -19.57 -25.91
N ARG A 324 9.42 -20.38 -26.02
CA ARG A 324 10.42 -20.35 -27.12
C ARG A 324 9.89 -20.97 -28.42
N VAL A 325 8.97 -21.93 -28.31
CA VAL A 325 8.46 -22.75 -29.43
C VAL A 325 7.19 -22.15 -30.05
N GLY A 326 6.30 -21.58 -29.23
CA GLY A 326 4.99 -21.05 -29.64
C GLY A 326 5.01 -19.73 -30.42
N ARG A 327 5.82 -19.60 -31.49
CA ARG A 327 5.93 -18.37 -32.30
C ARG A 327 5.59 -18.55 -33.78
N THR A 328 4.32 -18.87 -34.06
CA THR A 328 3.63 -18.45 -35.29
C THR A 328 2.66 -17.31 -34.97
N SER A 329 2.64 -16.28 -35.81
CA SER A 329 2.11 -14.95 -35.49
C SER A 329 0.58 -14.84 -35.67
N SER A 330 -0.20 -15.41 -34.75
CA SER A 330 -1.68 -15.31 -34.78
C SER A 330 -2.38 -15.10 -33.43
N GLN A 331 -1.83 -15.59 -32.31
CA GLN A 331 -2.50 -15.55 -30.99
C GLN A 331 -1.91 -14.51 -30.01
N ARG A 332 -1.34 -13.42 -30.52
CA ARG A 332 -0.92 -12.25 -29.70
C ARG A 332 -1.88 -11.05 -29.78
N ALA A 333 -2.92 -11.14 -30.61
CA ALA A 333 -3.75 -10.00 -31.00
C ALA A 333 -4.93 -9.68 -30.06
N GLU A 334 -5.28 -10.58 -29.12
CA GLU A 334 -6.52 -10.47 -28.32
C GLU A 334 -6.32 -10.01 -26.87
N PHE A 335 -5.07 -9.78 -26.45
CA PHE A 335 -4.72 -9.09 -25.19
C PHE A 335 -3.77 -7.88 -25.38
N GLU A 336 -3.37 -7.58 -26.63
CA GLU A 336 -2.64 -6.36 -27.02
C GLU A 336 -3.53 -5.40 -27.86
N SER A 337 -4.85 -5.37 -27.61
CA SER A 337 -5.75 -4.37 -28.22
C SER A 337 -5.75 -3.06 -27.41
N GLY A 338 -4.93 -2.09 -27.83
CA GLY A 338 -4.94 -0.75 -27.25
C GLY A 338 -6.29 -0.04 -27.46
N PHE A 339 -6.55 0.99 -26.65
CA PHE A 339 -7.69 1.89 -26.88
C PHE A 339 -7.64 2.44 -28.32
N PRO A 340 -8.78 2.53 -29.04
CA PRO A 340 -8.80 3.16 -30.35
C PRO A 340 -8.32 4.61 -30.23
N ILE A 341 -7.28 4.96 -30.98
CA ILE A 341 -6.67 6.30 -30.97
C ILE A 341 -7.76 7.33 -31.26
N THR A 342 -8.18 8.05 -30.23
CA THR A 342 -9.31 8.96 -30.33
C THR A 342 -8.84 10.27 -30.95
N LYS A 343 -9.59 10.78 -31.94
CA LYS A 343 -9.34 12.11 -32.50
C LYS A 343 -9.96 13.16 -31.59
N ILE A 344 -9.13 13.92 -30.88
CA ILE A 344 -9.57 14.88 -29.86
C ILE A 344 -9.33 16.30 -30.37
N LEU A 345 -10.41 17.09 -30.48
CA LEU A 345 -10.30 18.53 -30.64
C LEU A 345 -10.29 19.14 -29.23
N LEU A 346 -9.12 19.64 -28.83
CA LEU A 346 -8.88 20.20 -27.51
C LEU A 346 -8.85 21.73 -27.62
N GLU A 347 -9.82 22.39 -26.99
CA GLU A 347 -9.85 23.85 -26.85
C GLU A 347 -9.44 24.28 -25.44
N TYR A 348 -8.50 25.22 -25.36
CA TYR A 348 -8.11 25.90 -24.13
C TYR A 348 -7.50 27.27 -24.47
N CYS A 349 -7.33 28.16 -23.50
CA CYS A 349 -6.68 29.45 -23.77
C CYS A 349 -5.15 29.35 -23.61
N GLN A 350 -4.38 29.66 -24.66
CA GLN A 350 -2.92 29.56 -24.65
C GLN A 350 -2.26 30.66 -23.81
N SER A 351 -2.18 30.39 -22.52
CA SER A 351 -1.35 31.06 -21.50
C SER A 351 -0.26 30.09 -21.01
N PRO A 352 0.93 30.56 -20.57
CA PRO A 352 1.88 29.69 -19.86
C PRO A 352 1.24 28.97 -18.67
N PHE A 353 0.25 29.59 -18.03
CA PHE A 353 -0.42 29.13 -16.82
C PHE A 353 -1.69 28.30 -17.07
N SER A 354 -2.10 28.07 -18.32
CA SER A 354 -3.31 27.29 -18.57
C SER A 354 -3.05 25.80 -18.36
N THR A 355 -3.84 25.19 -17.48
CA THR A 355 -3.95 23.74 -17.26
C THR A 355 -4.21 22.97 -18.57
N GLY A 356 -4.78 23.62 -19.58
CA GLY A 356 -4.96 23.07 -20.93
C GLY A 356 -3.66 22.63 -21.60
N ARG A 357 -2.50 23.25 -21.28
CA ARG A 357 -1.17 22.79 -21.74
C ARG A 357 -0.85 21.40 -21.18
N TYR A 358 -1.09 21.19 -19.88
CA TYR A 358 -0.84 19.89 -19.24
C TYR A 358 -1.81 18.82 -19.76
N PHE A 359 -3.06 19.19 -20.05
CA PHE A 359 -4.00 18.31 -20.74
C PHE A 359 -3.58 18.00 -22.18
N GLU A 360 -3.02 18.95 -22.95
CA GLU A 360 -2.48 18.71 -24.29
C GLU A 360 -1.33 17.69 -24.24
N ASP A 361 -0.28 17.97 -23.46
CA ASP A 361 0.88 17.10 -23.35
C ASP A 361 0.48 15.71 -22.78
N ALA A 362 -0.48 15.64 -21.84
CA ALA A 362 -1.01 14.37 -21.32
C ALA A 362 -1.82 13.57 -22.36
N LEU A 363 -2.79 14.18 -23.04
CA LEU A 363 -3.67 13.50 -24.02
C LEU A 363 -2.87 12.96 -25.21
N ARG A 364 -1.86 13.70 -25.67
CA ARG A 364 -0.97 13.32 -26.79
C ARG A 364 -0.18 12.02 -26.59
N ASN A 365 -0.06 11.52 -25.35
CA ASN A 365 0.58 10.22 -25.09
C ASN A 365 -0.23 9.04 -25.66
N ASP A 366 -1.56 9.15 -25.64
CA ASP A 366 -2.48 8.04 -25.88
C ASP A 366 -3.50 8.34 -27.02
N ASN A 367 -3.51 9.55 -27.60
CA ASN A 367 -4.54 10.04 -28.54
C ASN A 367 -4.00 10.94 -29.68
N ASP A 368 -4.79 11.08 -30.76
CA ASP A 368 -4.54 12.01 -31.87
C ASP A 368 -5.20 13.37 -31.55
N VAL A 369 -4.40 14.36 -31.17
CA VAL A 369 -4.88 15.65 -30.64
C VAL A 369 -4.59 16.80 -31.61
N ILE A 370 -5.62 17.56 -31.98
CA ILE A 370 -5.48 18.89 -32.61
C ILE A 370 -5.94 19.93 -31.59
N THR A 371 -5.11 20.96 -31.36
CA THR A 371 -5.44 22.01 -30.39
C THR A 371 -5.88 23.31 -31.06
N THR A 372 -6.85 23.98 -30.42
CA THR A 372 -7.38 25.26 -30.85
C THR A 372 -7.69 26.15 -29.63
N GLY A 373 -8.03 27.41 -29.89
CA GLY A 373 -8.27 28.42 -28.85
C GLY A 373 -7.54 29.73 -29.13
N ILE A 374 -7.70 30.67 -28.21
CA ILE A 374 -7.11 32.01 -28.28
C ILE A 374 -5.81 32.07 -27.48
N ARG A 375 -4.82 32.82 -27.97
CA ARG A 375 -3.59 33.13 -27.22
C ARG A 375 -3.80 34.35 -26.32
N ILE A 376 -3.39 34.27 -25.05
CA ILE A 376 -3.33 35.46 -24.19
C ILE A 376 -2.23 36.40 -24.70
N PRO A 377 -2.56 37.68 -24.98
CA PRO A 377 -1.59 38.71 -25.38
C PRO A 377 -0.48 38.96 -24.35
N ASP A 378 0.70 39.35 -24.83
CA ASP A 378 1.91 39.46 -24.00
C ASP A 378 1.99 40.76 -23.19
N ASP A 379 1.08 41.70 -23.43
CA ASP A 379 0.75 42.87 -22.61
C ASP A 379 -0.20 42.48 -21.47
N MET A 380 -1.27 41.73 -21.75
CA MET A 380 -2.20 41.22 -20.73
C MET A 380 -1.49 40.39 -19.65
N LEU A 381 -0.45 39.61 -20.01
CA LEU A 381 0.38 38.90 -19.02
C LEU A 381 1.18 39.84 -18.10
N ARG A 382 1.53 41.05 -18.54
CA ARG A 382 2.21 42.06 -17.71
C ARG A 382 1.23 42.76 -16.79
N ASP A 383 0.02 43.05 -17.29
CA ASP A 383 -1.08 43.61 -16.48
C ASP A 383 -1.49 42.64 -15.35
N TRP A 384 -1.35 41.33 -15.57
CA TRP A 384 -1.51 40.31 -14.52
C TRP A 384 -0.35 40.28 -13.50
N GLY A 385 0.65 41.16 -13.64
CA GLY A 385 1.77 41.32 -12.72
C GLY A 385 2.88 40.28 -12.86
N PHE A 386 3.13 39.76 -14.07
CA PHE A 386 4.29 38.93 -14.36
C PHE A 386 5.42 39.76 -14.98
N GLU A 387 6.59 39.74 -14.36
CA GLU A 387 7.78 40.46 -14.82
C GLU A 387 8.65 39.62 -15.78
N GLY A 388 9.45 40.31 -16.59
CA GLY A 388 10.36 39.69 -17.55
C GLY A 388 9.72 39.32 -18.90
N THR A 389 10.37 38.43 -19.63
CA THR A 389 9.91 37.94 -20.94
C THR A 389 9.09 36.66 -20.75
N PRO A 390 7.84 36.57 -21.27
CA PRO A 390 7.06 35.34 -21.20
C PRO A 390 7.78 34.16 -21.88
N PRO A 391 7.67 32.93 -21.36
CA PRO A 391 8.29 31.75 -21.95
C PRO A 391 7.70 31.44 -23.34
N GLU A 392 8.50 30.77 -24.16
CA GLU A 392 8.11 30.33 -25.50
C GLU A 392 6.94 29.33 -25.43
N ARG A 393 5.94 29.52 -26.30
CA ARG A 393 4.69 28.75 -26.30
C ARG A 393 4.51 28.05 -27.64
N LYS A 394 4.49 26.70 -27.63
CA LYS A 394 4.06 25.87 -28.77
C LYS A 394 2.71 26.41 -29.29
N PRO A 395 2.60 26.94 -30.52
CA PRO A 395 1.33 27.46 -31.03
C PRO A 395 0.27 26.36 -31.10
N HIS A 396 -1.00 26.72 -30.86
CA HIS A 396 -2.12 25.83 -31.16
C HIS A 396 -2.02 25.31 -32.60
N SER A 397 -2.44 24.06 -32.82
CA SER A 397 -2.52 23.48 -34.16
C SER A 397 -3.40 24.32 -35.11
N ILE A 398 -4.48 24.93 -34.58
CA ILE A 398 -5.36 25.87 -35.27
C ILE A 398 -5.63 27.06 -34.32
N PRO A 399 -4.87 28.16 -34.38
CA PRO A 399 -5.09 29.32 -33.52
C PRO A 399 -6.36 30.09 -33.92
N ARG A 400 -7.06 30.64 -32.93
CA ARG A 400 -8.23 31.52 -33.09
C ARG A 400 -7.93 32.93 -32.57
N ALA A 401 -8.48 33.95 -33.22
CA ALA A 401 -8.68 35.26 -32.60
C ALA A 401 -9.96 35.26 -31.74
N LEU A 402 -10.06 36.19 -30.78
CA LEU A 402 -11.24 36.36 -29.92
C LEU A 402 -12.55 36.61 -30.70
N LYS A 403 -12.47 37.04 -31.97
CA LYS A 403 -13.61 37.29 -32.86
C LYS A 403 -13.84 36.19 -33.92
N ASP A 404 -13.05 35.11 -33.89
CA ASP A 404 -13.24 33.98 -34.81
C ASP A 404 -14.34 33.06 -34.28
N SER A 405 -15.34 32.75 -35.10
CA SER A 405 -16.33 31.71 -34.78
C SER A 405 -15.66 30.33 -34.63
N PHE A 406 -16.27 29.42 -33.89
CA PHE A 406 -15.74 28.07 -33.71
C PHE A 406 -15.77 27.27 -35.01
N ALA A 407 -16.80 27.44 -35.83
CA ALA A 407 -16.88 26.89 -37.18
C ALA A 407 -15.71 27.32 -38.08
N SER A 408 -15.14 28.51 -37.88
CA SER A 408 -13.92 28.96 -38.58
C SER A 408 -12.67 28.18 -38.17
N ALA A 409 -12.61 27.64 -36.94
CA ALA A 409 -11.56 26.71 -36.52
C ALA A 409 -11.80 25.30 -37.05
N VAL A 410 -13.04 24.80 -36.96
CA VAL A 410 -13.45 23.48 -37.49
C VAL A 410 -13.22 23.40 -39.00
N ALA A 411 -13.49 24.46 -39.75
CA ALA A 411 -13.23 24.54 -41.20
C ALA A 411 -11.73 24.58 -41.58
N ARG A 412 -10.82 24.73 -40.61
CA ARG A 412 -9.37 24.68 -40.80
C ARG A 412 -8.74 23.35 -40.37
N LEU A 413 -9.55 22.37 -39.94
CA LEU A 413 -9.09 21.01 -39.71
C LEU A 413 -8.58 20.36 -41.01
N PRO A 414 -7.58 19.47 -40.95
CA PRO A 414 -7.18 18.66 -42.11
C PRO A 414 -8.39 17.86 -42.64
N ALA A 415 -8.56 17.76 -43.97
CA ALA A 415 -9.79 17.20 -44.57
C ALA A 415 -10.14 15.77 -44.11
N GLU A 416 -9.12 14.92 -43.86
CA GLU A 416 -9.26 13.55 -43.36
C GLU A 416 -9.26 13.44 -41.82
N TRP A 417 -9.30 14.57 -41.12
CA TRP A 417 -9.31 14.66 -39.67
C TRP A 417 -10.65 15.25 -39.19
N LYS A 418 -11.40 14.44 -38.45
CA LYS A 418 -12.67 14.82 -37.83
C LYS A 418 -12.59 14.41 -36.36
N PRO A 419 -12.96 15.27 -35.41
CA PRO A 419 -12.92 14.93 -34.00
C PRO A 419 -13.95 13.85 -33.69
N SER A 420 -13.55 12.89 -32.87
CA SER A 420 -14.42 11.91 -32.23
C SER A 420 -14.97 12.42 -30.88
N VAL A 421 -14.23 13.33 -30.22
CA VAL A 421 -14.60 13.98 -28.96
C VAL A 421 -14.09 15.43 -28.96
N TYR A 422 -14.83 16.34 -28.36
CA TYR A 422 -14.41 17.70 -28.04
C TYR A 422 -14.14 17.84 -26.54
N VAL A 423 -12.98 18.42 -26.21
CA VAL A 423 -12.55 18.67 -24.82
C VAL A 423 -12.30 20.16 -24.67
N TRP A 424 -13.01 20.81 -23.74
CA TRP A 424 -12.74 22.20 -23.35
C TRP A 424 -12.12 22.25 -21.96
N ILE A 425 -10.95 22.87 -21.83
CA ILE A 425 -10.28 23.07 -20.54
C ILE A 425 -10.42 24.53 -20.15
N ASP A 426 -11.06 24.76 -19.01
CA ASP A 426 -11.27 26.10 -18.46
C ASP A 426 -9.93 26.82 -18.27
N SER A 427 -9.93 28.11 -18.59
CA SER A 427 -8.76 28.99 -18.55
C SER A 427 -9.14 30.41 -18.12
N GLY A 428 -10.25 30.57 -17.39
CA GLY A 428 -10.70 31.86 -16.86
C GLY A 428 -11.37 32.80 -17.87
N VAL A 429 -11.55 32.37 -19.13
CA VAL A 429 -12.29 33.12 -20.14
C VAL A 429 -13.79 32.91 -19.91
N ALA A 430 -14.53 34.01 -19.70
CA ALA A 430 -15.97 33.99 -19.39
C ALA A 430 -16.88 33.75 -20.62
N ASP A 431 -16.30 33.74 -21.82
CA ASP A 431 -17.00 33.70 -23.10
C ASP A 431 -16.64 32.41 -23.86
N LEU A 432 -17.64 31.78 -24.48
CA LEU A 432 -17.53 30.51 -25.20
C LEU A 432 -18.35 30.62 -26.49
N ALA A 433 -17.69 30.39 -27.62
CA ALA A 433 -18.24 30.66 -28.95
C ALA A 433 -19.69 30.20 -29.15
N ASP A 434 -20.58 31.11 -29.57
CA ASP A 434 -22.03 30.87 -29.74
C ASP A 434 -22.36 29.70 -30.68
N ASP A 435 -21.44 29.29 -31.55
CA ASP A 435 -21.62 28.25 -32.55
C ASP A 435 -21.08 26.86 -32.15
N LEU A 436 -20.67 26.65 -30.88
CA LEU A 436 -20.19 25.35 -30.38
C LEU A 436 -21.18 24.19 -30.59
N GLU A 437 -22.49 24.44 -30.48
CA GLU A 437 -23.56 23.45 -30.69
C GLU A 437 -23.58 22.90 -32.13
N THR A 438 -22.92 23.54 -33.09
CA THR A 438 -22.79 23.03 -34.47
C THR A 438 -21.88 21.80 -34.55
N LEU A 439 -21.00 21.59 -33.56
CA LEU A 439 -20.10 20.43 -33.52
C LEU A 439 -20.83 19.22 -32.90
N ASN A 440 -21.45 18.42 -33.77
CA ASN A 440 -22.17 17.20 -33.40
C ASN A 440 -21.23 16.04 -33.01
N VAL A 441 -20.52 16.22 -31.89
CA VAL A 441 -19.67 15.22 -31.22
C VAL A 441 -19.93 15.27 -29.71
N PRO A 442 -19.50 14.26 -28.94
CA PRO A 442 -19.48 14.31 -27.48
C PRO A 442 -18.60 15.47 -27.00
N ARG A 443 -19.19 16.38 -26.21
CA ARG A 443 -18.49 17.55 -25.65
C ARG A 443 -18.28 17.32 -24.15
N MET A 444 -17.03 17.34 -23.68
CA MET A 444 -16.71 17.39 -22.25
C MET A 444 -16.03 18.71 -21.87
N CYS A 445 -16.27 19.17 -20.65
CA CYS A 445 -15.55 20.30 -20.05
C CYS A 445 -14.83 19.87 -18.78
N TYR A 446 -13.66 20.48 -18.54
CA TYR A 446 -12.94 20.41 -17.27
C TYR A 446 -12.86 21.81 -16.67
N MET A 447 -13.55 22.03 -15.56
CA MET A 447 -13.72 23.36 -14.94
C MET A 447 -12.81 23.55 -13.73
N ILE A 448 -12.28 24.78 -13.61
CA ILE A 448 -11.24 25.15 -12.64
C ILE A 448 -11.60 26.52 -12.06
N ASP A 449 -11.21 26.75 -10.81
CA ASP A 449 -11.54 27.94 -10.02
C ASP A 449 -13.05 28.24 -10.04
N THR A 450 -13.85 27.18 -9.88
CA THR A 450 -15.33 27.23 -9.93
C THR A 450 -15.98 28.01 -8.79
N HIS A 451 -15.21 28.41 -7.78
CA HIS A 451 -15.58 29.45 -6.82
C HIS A 451 -15.68 30.86 -7.46
N CYS A 452 -15.07 31.08 -8.61
CA CYS A 452 -15.17 32.32 -9.39
C CYS A 452 -16.28 32.23 -10.45
N ALA A 453 -17.17 33.22 -10.45
CA ALA A 453 -18.23 33.41 -11.46
C ALA A 453 -19.13 32.16 -11.68
N LEU A 454 -19.60 31.55 -10.60
CA LEU A 454 -20.38 30.31 -10.60
C LEU A 454 -21.54 30.32 -11.61
N ASP A 455 -22.35 31.39 -11.68
CA ASP A 455 -23.46 31.50 -12.65
C ASP A 455 -23.00 31.39 -14.11
N THR A 456 -21.85 31.98 -14.45
CA THR A 456 -21.20 31.84 -15.75
C THR A 456 -20.76 30.41 -15.99
N ARG A 457 -20.20 29.73 -14.98
CA ARG A 457 -19.74 28.34 -15.09
C ARG A 457 -20.90 27.35 -15.26
N LEU A 458 -21.98 27.53 -14.50
CA LEU A 458 -23.24 26.79 -14.68
C LEU A 458 -23.86 27.03 -16.06
N THR A 459 -23.74 28.24 -16.61
CA THR A 459 -24.22 28.57 -17.96
C THR A 459 -23.36 27.91 -19.05
N ILE A 460 -22.03 27.90 -18.88
CA ILE A 460 -21.10 27.17 -19.75
C ILE A 460 -21.38 25.66 -19.71
N ALA A 461 -21.56 25.08 -18.52
CA ALA A 461 -21.72 23.63 -18.32
C ALA A 461 -22.92 23.03 -19.08
N ARG A 462 -24.02 23.79 -19.21
CA ARG A 462 -25.22 23.39 -19.97
C ARG A 462 -24.95 23.11 -21.46
N ARG A 463 -23.80 23.51 -21.99
CA ARG A 463 -23.37 23.32 -23.39
C ARG A 463 -22.53 22.05 -23.60
N PHE A 464 -22.32 21.25 -22.55
CA PHE A 464 -21.52 20.03 -22.54
C PHE A 464 -22.36 18.79 -22.17
N ASN A 465 -21.86 17.61 -22.56
CA ASN A 465 -22.45 16.31 -22.24
C ASN A 465 -21.84 15.69 -20.98
N PHE A 466 -20.67 16.17 -20.55
CA PHE A 466 -19.93 15.73 -19.37
C PHE A 466 -19.24 16.94 -18.72
N THR A 467 -19.31 17.03 -17.40
CA THR A 467 -18.78 18.16 -16.63
C THR A 467 -17.86 17.67 -15.52
N PHE A 468 -16.55 17.83 -15.72
CA PHE A 468 -15.54 17.44 -14.75
C PHE A 468 -15.13 18.67 -13.93
N LEU A 469 -15.23 18.59 -12.60
CA LEU A 469 -14.95 19.70 -11.70
C LEU A 469 -13.66 19.46 -10.91
N ALA A 470 -12.72 20.41 -10.96
CA ALA A 470 -11.51 20.38 -10.13
C ALA A 470 -11.82 20.50 -8.63
N GLN A 471 -12.79 21.34 -8.27
CA GLN A 471 -13.20 21.61 -6.89
C GLN A 471 -14.34 20.66 -6.49
N ARG A 472 -14.20 20.01 -5.33
CA ARG A 472 -15.26 19.18 -4.75
C ARG A 472 -16.43 20.02 -4.22
N THR A 473 -16.11 21.19 -3.65
CA THR A 473 -17.06 22.15 -3.03
C THR A 473 -18.24 22.52 -3.91
N ARG A 474 -18.07 22.48 -5.25
CA ARG A 474 -19.06 22.89 -6.26
C ARG A 474 -19.81 21.74 -6.92
N LEU A 475 -19.53 20.48 -6.56
CA LEU A 475 -20.22 19.33 -7.14
C LEU A 475 -21.74 19.39 -6.92
N SER A 476 -22.17 19.79 -5.71
CA SER A 476 -23.57 19.95 -5.35
C SER A 476 -24.26 21.10 -6.11
N ASP A 477 -23.60 22.24 -6.30
CA ASP A 477 -24.12 23.39 -7.05
C ASP A 477 -24.46 23.01 -8.50
N PHE A 478 -23.57 22.25 -9.16
CA PHE A 478 -23.76 21.83 -10.56
C PHE A 478 -24.83 20.74 -10.71
N VAL A 479 -24.91 19.78 -9.76
CA VAL A 479 -25.97 18.78 -9.75
C VAL A 479 -27.34 19.44 -9.51
N GLN A 480 -27.45 20.36 -8.56
CA GLN A 480 -28.69 21.12 -8.30
C GLN A 480 -29.10 22.02 -9.48
N ALA A 481 -28.13 22.54 -10.24
CA ALA A 481 -28.37 23.33 -11.45
C ALA A 481 -28.85 22.51 -12.67
N GLY A 482 -29.01 21.19 -12.52
CA GLY A 482 -29.53 20.28 -13.54
C GLY A 482 -28.52 19.91 -14.63
N ILE A 483 -27.21 20.00 -14.35
CA ILE A 483 -26.17 19.66 -15.31
C ILE A 483 -26.04 18.13 -15.43
N PRO A 484 -26.01 17.54 -16.65
CA PRO A 484 -25.84 16.11 -16.83
C PRO A 484 -24.38 15.67 -16.62
N ASN A 485 -24.20 14.44 -16.14
CA ASN A 485 -22.89 13.76 -16.01
C ASN A 485 -21.81 14.64 -15.37
N VAL A 486 -22.10 15.17 -14.18
CA VAL A 486 -21.15 15.91 -13.36
C VAL A 486 -20.32 14.94 -12.53
N ALA A 487 -19.00 15.09 -12.54
CA ALA A 487 -18.09 14.30 -11.71
C ALA A 487 -17.01 15.18 -11.09
N TRP A 488 -16.62 14.89 -9.86
CA TRP A 488 -15.39 15.45 -9.29
C TRP A 488 -14.19 14.79 -9.96
N MET A 489 -13.27 15.60 -10.44
CA MET A 489 -12.04 15.18 -11.10
C MET A 489 -10.95 16.14 -10.64
N PRO A 490 -10.25 15.84 -9.54
CA PRO A 490 -9.34 16.78 -8.91
C PRO A 490 -8.16 17.13 -9.81
N LEU A 491 -7.48 18.23 -9.48
CA LEU A 491 -6.26 18.65 -10.19
C LEU A 491 -5.12 17.61 -10.05
N ALA A 492 -4.02 17.90 -10.72
CA ALA A 492 -2.90 16.99 -10.90
C ALA A 492 -1.60 17.76 -11.20
N CYS A 493 -0.48 17.04 -11.28
CA CYS A 493 0.78 17.59 -11.78
C CYS A 493 1.06 17.21 -13.24
N SER A 494 1.92 17.98 -13.92
CA SER A 494 2.67 17.54 -15.10
C SER A 494 4.05 17.05 -14.63
N PRO A 495 4.35 15.74 -14.64
CA PRO A 495 5.66 15.22 -14.27
C PRO A 495 6.81 15.87 -15.07
N GLU A 496 6.52 16.25 -16.32
CA GLU A 496 7.45 16.85 -17.27
C GLU A 496 7.92 18.24 -16.82
N LEU A 497 7.00 19.08 -16.29
CA LEU A 497 7.33 20.39 -15.73
C LEU A 497 8.19 20.28 -14.47
N HIS A 498 7.92 19.28 -13.62
CA HIS A 498 8.58 19.10 -12.33
C HIS A 498 9.82 18.17 -12.38
N ALA A 499 10.22 17.70 -13.57
CA ALA A 499 11.41 16.88 -13.83
C ALA A 499 12.76 17.65 -13.74
N ILE A 500 12.85 18.62 -12.85
CA ILE A 500 13.94 19.63 -12.78
C ILE A 500 15.23 19.07 -12.14
N GLY A 501 15.17 17.86 -11.58
CA GLY A 501 16.31 17.21 -10.91
C GLY A 501 16.61 17.75 -9.51
N PRO A 502 17.68 17.28 -8.85
CA PRO A 502 18.07 17.75 -7.53
C PRO A 502 18.66 19.16 -7.62
N MET A 503 18.00 20.14 -7.00
CA MET A 503 18.49 21.52 -6.91
C MET A 503 18.79 21.91 -5.46
N GLN A 504 19.71 22.84 -5.26
CA GLN A 504 20.03 23.35 -3.93
C GLN A 504 18.83 24.12 -3.35
N ARG A 505 18.40 23.77 -2.14
CA ARG A 505 17.43 24.56 -1.37
C ARG A 505 18.04 25.95 -1.10
N LYS A 506 17.46 26.99 -1.72
CA LYS A 506 17.85 28.40 -1.63
C LYS A 506 16.94 29.16 -0.66
N TYR A 507 15.66 28.82 -0.66
CA TYR A 507 14.62 29.47 0.12
C TYR A 507 14.17 28.56 1.26
N ASP A 508 13.97 29.14 2.43
CA ASP A 508 13.38 28.44 3.56
C ASP A 508 11.86 28.24 3.32
N VAL A 509 11.17 29.29 2.88
CA VAL A 509 9.73 29.23 2.58
C VAL A 509 9.47 29.82 1.21
N ALA A 510 8.54 29.24 0.44
CA ALA A 510 8.00 29.90 -0.74
C ALA A 510 6.48 29.87 -0.85
N PHE A 511 5.97 30.86 -1.57
CA PHE A 511 4.63 30.91 -2.12
C PHE A 511 4.71 31.45 -3.55
N VAL A 512 4.30 30.65 -4.54
CA VAL A 512 4.10 31.14 -5.91
C VAL A 512 2.61 31.30 -6.16
N GLY A 513 2.20 32.52 -6.53
CA GLY A 513 0.81 32.86 -6.84
C GLY A 513 0.50 34.35 -6.66
N ALA A 514 -0.76 34.73 -6.87
CA ALA A 514 -1.22 36.08 -6.59
C ALA A 514 -1.43 36.30 -5.08
N VAL A 515 -0.78 37.34 -4.55
CA VAL A 515 -1.02 37.93 -3.24
C VAL A 515 -1.84 39.22 -3.48
N PRO A 516 -3.04 39.37 -2.89
CA PRO A 516 -3.82 40.60 -3.03
C PRO A 516 -3.14 41.85 -2.44
N ASP A 517 -3.37 43.02 -3.03
CA ASP A 517 -2.84 44.29 -2.52
C ASP A 517 -3.57 44.77 -1.24
N ASP A 518 -4.73 44.18 -0.92
CA ASP A 518 -5.49 44.44 0.31
C ASP A 518 -4.81 43.80 1.53
N PRO A 519 -4.32 44.57 2.53
CA PRO A 519 -3.68 44.02 3.72
C PRO A 519 -4.63 43.28 4.67
N SER A 520 -5.96 43.43 4.49
CA SER A 520 -6.97 42.73 5.29
C SER A 520 -7.30 41.32 4.78
N ASP A 521 -6.92 41.00 3.53
CA ASP A 521 -7.08 39.66 2.96
C ASP A 521 -6.32 38.61 3.79
N ARG A 522 -6.91 37.41 3.89
CA ARG A 522 -6.35 36.28 4.65
C ARG A 522 -4.99 35.85 4.11
N ARG A 523 -4.84 35.72 2.79
CA ARG A 523 -3.57 35.30 2.18
C ARG A 523 -2.53 36.39 2.31
N SER A 524 -2.88 37.66 2.10
CA SER A 524 -1.95 38.78 2.28
C SER A 524 -1.46 38.89 3.73
N ARG A 525 -2.35 38.81 4.72
CA ARG A 525 -2.02 38.79 6.14
C ARG A 525 -1.11 37.61 6.52
N LEU A 526 -1.44 36.39 6.11
CA LEU A 526 -0.64 35.20 6.41
C LEU A 526 0.74 35.23 5.75
N LEU A 527 0.83 35.62 4.47
CA LEU A 527 2.10 35.69 3.75
C LEU A 527 2.98 36.87 4.22
N ALA A 528 2.39 37.97 4.70
CA ALA A 528 3.14 39.02 5.38
C ALA A 528 3.78 38.50 6.68
N ALA A 529 3.03 37.77 7.52
CA ALA A 529 3.57 37.16 8.74
C ALA A 529 4.65 36.10 8.45
N VAL A 530 4.49 35.29 7.39
CA VAL A 530 5.54 34.37 6.90
C VAL A 530 6.80 35.16 6.50
N LYS A 531 6.66 36.26 5.75
CA LYS A 531 7.78 37.09 5.28
C LYS A 531 8.51 37.82 6.42
N GLU A 532 7.77 38.31 7.40
CA GLU A 532 8.33 38.94 8.60
C GLU A 532 9.12 37.94 9.45
N ARG A 533 8.56 36.74 9.65
CA ARG A 533 9.18 35.72 10.50
C ARG A 533 10.31 34.95 9.83
N PHE A 534 10.26 34.77 8.51
CA PHE A 534 11.21 33.97 7.73
C PHE A 534 11.76 34.78 6.55
N PRO A 535 12.70 35.72 6.79
CA PRO A 535 13.15 36.67 5.77
C PRO A 535 13.84 36.03 4.55
N ASN A 536 14.32 34.78 4.66
CA ASN A 536 14.81 33.98 3.54
C ASN A 536 13.66 33.25 2.81
N CYS A 537 12.60 33.98 2.46
CA CYS A 537 11.45 33.45 1.72
C CYS A 537 11.39 33.97 0.27
N TRP A 538 10.73 33.22 -0.61
CA TRP A 538 10.31 33.70 -1.92
C TRP A 538 8.79 33.78 -2.01
N ILE A 539 8.24 34.99 -2.16
CA ILE A 539 6.78 35.20 -2.23
C ILE A 539 6.47 36.13 -3.41
N GLY A 540 5.72 35.63 -4.39
CA GLY A 540 5.37 36.41 -5.58
C GLY A 540 4.82 35.57 -6.75
N LYS A 541 4.89 36.15 -7.95
CA LYS A 541 4.44 35.54 -9.21
C LYS A 541 5.66 35.11 -10.05
N ALA A 542 5.62 33.91 -10.63
CA ALA A 542 6.70 33.36 -11.46
C ALA A 542 6.12 32.55 -12.63
N TRP A 543 6.86 32.46 -13.73
CA TRP A 543 6.53 31.61 -14.89
C TRP A 543 6.54 30.12 -14.50
N PRO A 544 5.83 29.20 -15.19
CA PRO A 544 5.69 27.81 -14.73
C PRO A 544 7.03 27.10 -14.51
N GLU A 545 7.95 27.28 -15.45
CA GLU A 545 9.29 26.71 -15.39
C GLU A 545 10.15 27.34 -14.27
N ASP A 546 9.88 28.59 -13.87
CA ASP A 546 10.49 29.24 -12.70
C ASP A 546 9.79 28.88 -11.39
N MET A 547 8.48 28.69 -11.38
CA MET A 547 7.67 28.22 -10.25
C MET A 547 8.16 26.86 -9.78
N ALA A 548 8.30 25.90 -10.71
CA ALA A 548 8.78 24.57 -10.40
C ALA A 548 10.27 24.59 -9.99
N ARG A 549 11.08 25.51 -10.55
CA ARG A 549 12.45 25.78 -10.05
C ARG A 549 12.43 26.34 -8.62
N ILE A 550 11.56 27.29 -8.30
CA ILE A 550 11.43 27.92 -6.98
C ILE A 550 10.98 26.90 -5.96
N TYR A 551 9.96 26.09 -6.25
CA TYR A 551 9.51 25.01 -5.36
C TYR A 551 10.63 23.97 -5.15
N ALA A 552 11.35 23.54 -6.20
CA ALA A 552 12.54 22.68 -6.05
C ALA A 552 13.69 23.37 -5.25
N GLN A 553 13.77 24.70 -5.25
CA GLN A 553 14.68 25.50 -4.42
C GLN A 553 14.12 25.82 -3.03
N SER A 554 12.91 25.42 -2.67
CA SER A 554 12.26 25.79 -1.42
C SER A 554 12.19 24.59 -0.49
N LYS A 555 12.53 24.78 0.79
CA LYS A 555 12.35 23.74 1.81
C LYS A 555 10.85 23.49 2.02
N ILE A 556 10.11 24.57 2.28
CA ILE A 556 8.65 24.57 2.48
C ILE A 556 8.01 25.40 1.35
N VAL A 557 6.91 24.90 0.81
CA VAL A 557 5.92 25.69 0.06
C VAL A 557 4.68 25.81 0.92
N VAL A 558 4.30 27.05 1.23
CA VAL A 558 3.02 27.31 1.91
C VAL A 558 1.91 27.45 0.88
N ASN A 559 0.74 26.89 1.17
CA ASN A 559 -0.49 27.11 0.44
C ASN A 559 -1.48 27.86 1.35
N VAL A 560 -2.10 28.89 0.80
CA VAL A 560 -3.29 29.55 1.37
C VAL A 560 -4.34 29.51 0.28
N SER A 561 -5.26 28.55 0.37
CA SER A 561 -6.30 28.28 -0.60
C SER A 561 -7.17 29.53 -0.86
N ALA A 562 -7.86 29.53 -1.99
CA ALA A 562 -9.12 30.27 -2.11
C ALA A 562 -10.24 29.29 -1.76
N GLY A 563 -11.27 29.74 -1.06
CA GLY A 563 -12.51 28.96 -0.84
C GLY A 563 -12.41 27.64 -0.05
N ARG A 564 -11.25 27.29 0.52
CA ARG A 564 -10.93 25.90 0.97
C ARG A 564 -10.95 24.88 -0.17
N ASP A 565 -10.47 25.29 -1.34
CA ASP A 565 -10.36 24.43 -2.52
C ASP A 565 -8.95 23.81 -2.69
N VAL A 566 -8.92 22.51 -3.00
CA VAL A 566 -7.74 21.80 -3.48
C VAL A 566 -7.33 22.38 -4.85
N ASN A 567 -6.23 23.14 -4.86
CA ASN A 567 -5.77 23.91 -6.01
C ASN A 567 -4.40 23.40 -6.53
N MET A 568 -3.95 23.86 -7.71
CA MET A 568 -2.76 23.29 -8.37
C MET A 568 -1.51 23.30 -7.50
N ARG A 569 -1.35 24.28 -6.59
CA ARG A 569 -0.20 24.36 -5.67
C ARG A 569 0.00 23.10 -4.85
N VAL A 570 -1.07 22.36 -4.54
CA VAL A 570 -0.99 21.08 -3.83
C VAL A 570 -0.13 20.08 -4.64
N PHE A 571 -0.51 19.85 -5.89
CA PHE A 571 0.17 18.91 -6.78
C PHE A 571 1.52 19.45 -7.27
N GLU A 572 1.62 20.74 -7.57
CA GLU A 572 2.84 21.38 -8.09
C GLU A 572 3.97 21.43 -7.04
N ALA A 573 3.67 21.73 -5.78
CA ALA A 573 4.65 21.76 -4.70
C ALA A 573 5.19 20.36 -4.39
N LEU A 574 4.29 19.38 -4.26
CA LEU A 574 4.63 17.99 -4.00
C LEU A 574 5.39 17.37 -5.20
N ALA A 575 4.94 17.56 -6.44
CA ALA A 575 5.67 17.08 -7.63
C ALA A 575 7.07 17.71 -7.78
N SER A 576 7.24 18.97 -7.34
CA SER A 576 8.55 19.63 -7.24
C SER A 576 9.41 19.11 -6.07
N GLY A 577 8.81 18.40 -5.12
CA GLY A 577 9.46 17.84 -3.94
C GLY A 577 9.75 18.85 -2.85
N ALA A 578 8.89 19.85 -2.62
CA ALA A 578 8.92 20.69 -1.41
C ALA A 578 7.90 20.18 -0.38
N LEU A 579 8.11 20.47 0.91
CA LEU A 579 7.03 20.22 1.87
C LEU A 579 5.89 21.20 1.58
N LEU A 580 4.72 20.67 1.24
CA LEU A 580 3.49 21.44 1.24
C LEU A 580 2.96 21.60 2.67
N ILE A 581 2.89 22.84 3.15
CA ILE A 581 2.08 23.22 4.31
C ILE A 581 0.85 23.95 3.78
N THR A 582 -0.32 23.32 3.84
CA THR A 582 -1.58 23.80 3.25
C THR A 582 -2.64 24.04 4.31
N ASP A 583 -3.55 24.97 4.05
CA ASP A 583 -4.80 25.01 4.80
C ASP A 583 -5.69 23.83 4.41
N ASP A 584 -6.61 23.52 5.34
CA ASP A 584 -7.70 22.57 5.20
C ASP A 584 -8.59 22.85 3.97
N ALA A 585 -8.95 21.81 3.22
CA ALA A 585 -9.64 21.92 1.94
C ALA A 585 -10.51 20.70 1.61
N ASP A 586 -11.67 20.94 1.00
CA ASP A 586 -12.67 19.89 0.70
C ASP A 586 -12.18 18.91 -0.37
N GLY A 587 -12.20 17.62 -0.06
CA GLY A 587 -11.62 16.56 -0.87
C GLY A 587 -10.09 16.48 -0.83
N LEU A 588 -9.41 17.18 0.09
CA LEU A 588 -7.96 17.02 0.28
C LEU A 588 -7.61 15.67 0.92
N GLU A 589 -8.40 15.27 1.92
CA GLU A 589 -8.24 14.05 2.71
C GLU A 589 -8.50 12.75 1.91
N GLU A 590 -9.36 12.80 0.89
CA GLU A 590 -9.55 11.70 -0.08
C GLU A 590 -8.37 11.52 -1.06
N LEU A 591 -7.39 12.43 -1.04
CA LEU A 591 -6.22 12.42 -1.93
C LEU A 591 -4.89 12.36 -1.17
N PHE A 592 -4.84 12.88 0.06
CA PHE A 592 -3.61 13.04 0.83
C PHE A 592 -3.85 12.96 2.34
N ALA A 593 -3.17 12.02 3.01
CA ALA A 593 -3.13 11.99 4.47
C ALA A 593 -2.24 13.11 5.06
N ASP A 594 -2.78 13.81 6.07
CA ASP A 594 -2.11 14.85 6.87
C ASP A 594 -0.98 14.26 7.72
N GLY A 595 0.17 14.93 7.76
CA GLY A 595 1.38 14.44 8.44
C GLY A 595 2.14 13.33 7.71
N GLU A 596 1.58 12.79 6.61
CA GLU A 596 2.22 11.78 5.76
C GLU A 596 2.62 12.34 4.40
N HIS A 597 1.67 12.92 3.66
CA HIS A 597 1.87 13.39 2.28
C HIS A 597 2.00 14.91 2.18
N LEU A 598 1.38 15.63 3.11
CA LEU A 598 1.42 17.08 3.27
C LEU A 598 1.15 17.42 4.74
N VAL A 599 1.21 18.69 5.11
CA VAL A 599 0.84 19.17 6.45
C VAL A 599 -0.34 20.12 6.34
N VAL A 600 -1.44 19.81 7.02
CA VAL A 600 -2.64 20.66 7.09
C VAL A 600 -2.56 21.60 8.30
N TYR A 601 -2.84 22.89 8.09
CA TYR A 601 -3.13 23.84 9.17
C TYR A 601 -4.61 24.22 9.18
N ARG A 602 -5.24 24.06 10.36
CA ARG A 602 -6.69 24.23 10.55
C ARG A 602 -7.05 25.61 11.15
N ARG A 603 -6.08 26.30 11.75
CA ARG A 603 -6.17 27.69 12.23
C ARG A 603 -5.06 28.54 11.61
N ASP A 604 -5.32 29.82 11.38
CA ASP A 604 -4.41 30.76 10.69
C ASP A 604 -3.10 30.96 11.46
N GLU A 605 -3.19 30.99 12.79
CA GLU A 605 -2.10 31.24 13.73
C GLU A 605 -1.03 30.13 13.64
N ASP A 606 -1.50 28.88 13.51
CA ASP A 606 -0.64 27.69 13.48
C ASP A 606 0.31 27.66 12.26
N LEU A 607 0.04 28.42 11.19
CA LEU A 607 0.87 28.39 9.98
C LEU A 607 2.31 28.80 10.30
N ILE A 608 2.49 29.86 11.09
CA ILE A 608 3.82 30.37 11.44
C ILE A 608 4.55 29.38 12.35
N GLU A 609 3.83 28.68 13.23
CA GLU A 609 4.38 27.66 14.12
C GLU A 609 4.78 26.40 13.35
N ARG A 610 3.92 25.88 12.46
CA ARG A 610 4.21 24.76 11.57
C ARG A 610 5.40 25.07 10.64
N VAL A 611 5.47 26.28 10.06
CA VAL A 611 6.64 26.69 9.27
C VAL A 611 7.90 26.78 10.13
N ALA A 612 7.84 27.40 11.32
CA ALA A 612 8.98 27.46 12.25
C ALA A 612 9.43 26.07 12.75
N TYR A 613 8.49 25.11 12.82
CA TYR A 613 8.74 23.72 13.16
C TYR A 613 9.46 23.02 12.01
N PHE A 614 8.87 22.96 10.81
CA PHE A 614 9.46 22.23 9.68
C PHE A 614 10.73 22.88 9.10
N LEU A 615 11.04 24.14 9.42
CA LEU A 615 12.36 24.74 9.17
C LEU A 615 13.47 24.33 10.15
N LYS A 616 13.11 23.67 11.25
CA LYS A 616 14.05 23.06 12.22
C LYS A 616 14.09 21.54 12.10
N HIS A 617 12.97 20.93 11.73
CA HIS A 617 12.80 19.48 11.61
C HIS A 617 13.03 19.03 10.15
N ASP A 618 14.23 19.31 9.64
CA ASP A 618 14.63 19.02 8.25
C ASP A 618 14.31 17.59 7.82
N SER A 619 14.68 16.58 8.61
CA SER A 619 14.43 15.17 8.29
C SER A 619 12.95 14.82 8.17
N GLU A 620 12.08 15.46 8.95
CA GLU A 620 10.63 15.21 8.90
C GLU A 620 9.98 15.96 7.74
N ARG A 621 10.42 17.20 7.50
CA ARG A 621 10.01 18.00 6.35
C ARG A 621 10.29 17.28 5.04
N GLU A 622 11.52 16.82 4.84
CA GLU A 622 11.89 16.13 3.59
C GLU A 622 11.22 14.74 3.49
N ARG A 623 10.92 14.04 4.61
CA ARG A 623 10.11 12.81 4.61
C ARG A 623 8.73 13.05 4.00
N ILE A 624 7.98 14.01 4.56
CA ILE A 624 6.60 14.30 4.12
C ILE A 624 6.60 14.82 2.68
N ALA A 625 7.54 15.71 2.34
CA ALA A 625 7.72 16.20 0.97
C ALA A 625 7.95 15.07 -0.04
N SER A 626 8.78 14.08 0.30
CA SER A 626 9.10 12.95 -0.59
C SER A 626 7.97 11.92 -0.69
N ALA A 627 7.23 11.65 0.40
CA ALA A 627 6.05 10.78 0.38
C ALA A 627 4.91 11.40 -0.46
N GLY A 628 4.59 12.68 -0.24
CA GLY A 628 3.63 13.42 -1.05
C GLY A 628 4.04 13.50 -2.52
N ARG A 629 5.34 13.69 -2.81
CA ARG A 629 5.89 13.62 -4.17
C ARG A 629 5.64 12.26 -4.82
N ALA A 630 5.87 11.17 -4.09
CA ALA A 630 5.68 9.83 -4.60
C ALA A 630 4.22 9.57 -4.99
N LEU A 631 3.27 9.85 -4.08
CA LEU A 631 1.84 9.68 -4.33
C LEU A 631 1.34 10.55 -5.50
N VAL A 632 1.76 11.83 -5.55
CA VAL A 632 1.37 12.72 -6.65
C VAL A 632 1.84 12.19 -8.01
N LEU A 633 3.06 11.66 -8.09
CA LEU A 633 3.62 11.12 -9.34
C LEU A 633 3.05 9.73 -9.70
N SER A 634 2.66 8.90 -8.73
CA SER A 634 2.06 7.58 -8.98
C SER A 634 0.57 7.62 -9.27
N GLU A 635 -0.19 8.59 -8.74
CA GLU A 635 -1.65 8.56 -8.77
C GLU A 635 -2.30 9.89 -9.22
N HIS A 636 -1.61 11.03 -9.16
CA HIS A 636 -2.21 12.35 -9.43
C HIS A 636 -1.49 13.14 -10.54
N THR A 637 -1.26 12.48 -11.68
CA THR A 637 -0.77 13.10 -12.91
C THR A 637 -1.92 13.44 -13.87
N TYR A 638 -1.74 14.43 -14.76
CA TYR A 638 -2.77 14.73 -15.77
C TYR A 638 -3.04 13.55 -16.71
N ARG A 639 -2.10 12.60 -16.89
CA ARG A 639 -2.34 11.36 -17.65
C ARG A 639 -3.32 10.41 -16.95
N HIS A 640 -3.40 10.45 -15.61
CA HIS A 640 -4.41 9.67 -14.87
C HIS A 640 -5.78 10.30 -15.02
N ARG A 641 -5.89 11.64 -14.86
CA ARG A 641 -7.14 12.39 -15.05
C ARG A 641 -7.71 12.22 -16.46
N THR A 642 -6.88 12.38 -17.50
CA THR A 642 -7.34 12.23 -18.89
C THR A 642 -7.86 10.83 -19.20
N ARG A 643 -7.21 9.78 -18.67
CA ARG A 643 -7.68 8.39 -18.81
C ARG A 643 -9.00 8.16 -18.08
N GLN A 644 -9.13 8.65 -16.84
CA GLN A 644 -10.37 8.56 -16.06
C GLN A 644 -11.54 9.27 -16.77
N MET A 645 -11.33 10.49 -17.26
CA MET A 645 -12.32 11.25 -18.02
C MET A 645 -12.73 10.56 -19.33
N MET A 646 -11.76 10.04 -20.09
CA MET A 646 -12.03 9.35 -21.37
C MET A 646 -12.81 8.04 -21.18
N LEU A 647 -12.55 7.28 -20.10
CA LEU A 647 -13.30 6.06 -19.78
C LEU A 647 -14.80 6.35 -19.56
N MET A 648 -15.10 7.26 -18.62
CA MET A 648 -16.48 7.65 -18.27
C MET A 648 -17.27 8.15 -19.50
N VAL A 649 -16.60 8.86 -20.40
CA VAL A 649 -17.17 9.35 -21.66
C VAL A 649 -17.43 8.20 -22.65
N LEU A 650 -16.46 7.31 -22.89
CA LEU A 650 -16.60 6.20 -23.84
C LEU A 650 -17.67 5.18 -23.42
N GLU A 651 -17.82 4.94 -22.11
CA GLU A 651 -18.85 4.08 -21.54
C GLU A 651 -20.25 4.66 -21.77
N SER A 652 -20.48 5.91 -21.34
CA SER A 652 -21.78 6.60 -21.45
C SER A 652 -22.24 6.83 -22.89
N LEU A 653 -21.34 6.82 -23.87
CA LEU A 653 -21.66 7.00 -25.28
C LEU A 653 -22.10 5.71 -26.01
N GLY A 654 -21.94 4.54 -25.39
CA GLY A 654 -22.20 3.25 -26.06
C GLY A 654 -21.26 2.95 -27.23
N ALA A 655 -20.19 3.74 -27.42
CA ALA A 655 -19.23 3.62 -28.52
C ALA A 655 -18.49 2.26 -28.52
N LEU A 656 -18.47 1.59 -27.36
CA LEU A 656 -18.05 0.19 -27.17
C LEU A 656 -19.00 -0.84 -27.83
N GLY A 657 -19.85 -0.43 -28.77
CA GLY A 657 -20.85 -1.25 -29.46
C GLY A 657 -22.08 -1.59 -28.62
N GLY A 658 -23.24 -1.57 -29.25
CA GLY A 658 -24.41 -2.28 -28.74
C GLY A 658 -24.15 -3.79 -28.82
N ILE A 659 -24.09 -4.46 -27.67
CA ILE A 659 -24.09 -5.93 -27.61
C ILE A 659 -25.56 -6.40 -27.58
N SER A 660 -25.80 -7.62 -28.09
CA SER A 660 -27.08 -8.33 -28.19
C SER A 660 -27.79 -8.56 -26.83
N GLY A 661 -28.81 -9.43 -26.79
CA GLY A 661 -29.41 -9.90 -25.52
C GLY A 661 -28.39 -10.53 -24.53
N GLU A 662 -27.20 -10.91 -25.01
CA GLU A 662 -26.09 -11.42 -24.20
C GLU A 662 -25.27 -10.28 -23.53
N SER A 663 -25.64 -9.01 -23.75
CA SER A 663 -24.92 -7.80 -23.33
C SER A 663 -24.80 -7.63 -21.82
N ARG A 664 -25.87 -7.89 -21.06
CA ARG A 664 -25.88 -7.69 -19.60
C ARG A 664 -24.98 -8.67 -18.86
N TYR A 665 -24.76 -9.83 -19.47
CA TYR A 665 -23.76 -10.81 -19.06
C TYR A 665 -22.36 -10.54 -19.66
N ASN A 666 -22.22 -9.56 -20.56
CA ASN A 666 -20.97 -9.26 -21.28
C ASN A 666 -20.24 -8.00 -20.83
N LYS A 667 -20.94 -6.94 -20.39
CA LYS A 667 -20.34 -5.71 -19.85
C LYS A 667 -20.55 -5.66 -18.35
N GLY A 668 -19.48 -5.90 -17.60
CA GLY A 668 -19.50 -6.06 -16.14
C GLY A 668 -19.68 -4.75 -15.37
N GLY A 669 -20.81 -4.06 -15.56
CA GLY A 669 -21.20 -2.90 -14.75
C GLY A 669 -22.06 -3.29 -13.53
N TYR A 670 -23.05 -4.17 -13.72
CA TYR A 670 -23.99 -4.53 -12.65
C TYR A 670 -23.35 -5.49 -11.62
N TYR A 671 -22.70 -6.55 -12.09
CA TYR A 671 -22.03 -7.54 -11.22
C TYR A 671 -20.79 -7.01 -10.47
N ARG A 672 -20.39 -5.74 -10.67
CA ARG A 672 -19.13 -5.17 -10.17
C ARG A 672 -19.32 -3.94 -9.28
N SER A 673 -20.39 -3.90 -8.50
CA SER A 673 -20.59 -2.83 -7.52
C SER A 673 -19.94 -3.19 -6.18
N PRO A 674 -19.10 -2.32 -5.59
CA PRO A 674 -18.56 -2.53 -4.26
C PRO A 674 -19.57 -2.24 -3.14
N ARG A 675 -20.80 -1.78 -3.44
CA ARG A 675 -21.91 -1.52 -2.49
C ARG A 675 -21.45 -0.93 -1.13
N PRO A 676 -20.74 0.22 -1.09
CA PRO A 676 -20.20 0.79 0.16
C PRO A 676 -21.29 1.06 1.22
N GLU A 677 -22.51 1.35 0.79
CA GLU A 677 -23.70 1.50 1.64
C GLU A 677 -24.11 0.20 2.36
N LEU A 678 -23.81 -0.98 1.79
CA LEU A 678 -23.95 -2.26 2.48
C LEU A 678 -22.70 -2.62 3.30
N GLN A 679 -21.50 -2.25 2.82
CA GLN A 679 -20.25 -2.52 3.55
C GLN A 679 -20.29 -1.92 4.96
N ALA A 680 -20.79 -0.68 5.10
CA ALA A 680 -20.89 0.03 6.37
C ALA A 680 -21.61 -0.75 7.49
N HIS A 681 -22.45 -1.73 7.13
CA HIS A 681 -23.24 -2.53 8.06
C HIS A 681 -22.70 -3.95 8.29
N VAL A 682 -21.61 -4.33 7.62
CA VAL A 682 -20.81 -5.51 7.97
C VAL A 682 -19.89 -5.15 9.16
N PRO A 683 -19.83 -5.96 10.23
CA PRO A 683 -18.97 -5.69 11.40
C PRO A 683 -17.48 -5.65 11.05
N LEU A 684 -16.69 -4.82 11.74
CA LEU A 684 -15.23 -4.73 11.51
C LEU A 684 -14.53 -6.05 11.88
N ARG A 685 -14.95 -6.70 12.97
CA ARG A 685 -14.50 -8.03 13.38
C ARG A 685 -14.99 -9.19 12.51
N ALA A 686 -15.80 -8.97 11.46
CA ALA A 686 -16.29 -10.07 10.63
C ALA A 686 -15.12 -10.65 9.81
N GLN A 687 -14.61 -11.81 10.22
CA GLN A 687 -13.49 -12.48 9.56
C GLN A 687 -13.98 -13.41 8.46
N ARG A 688 -15.16 -14.01 8.64
CA ARG A 688 -15.84 -14.86 7.67
C ARG A 688 -17.15 -14.25 7.20
N VAL A 689 -17.26 -13.97 5.91
CA VAL A 689 -18.50 -13.44 5.30
C VAL A 689 -19.01 -14.38 4.21
N LEU A 690 -20.32 -14.61 4.16
CA LEU A 690 -21.00 -15.28 3.05
C LEU A 690 -21.78 -14.25 2.23
N ASP A 691 -21.37 -14.01 1.00
CA ASP A 691 -21.97 -13.10 0.03
C ASP A 691 -22.92 -13.89 -0.91
N CYS A 692 -24.22 -13.87 -0.63
CA CYS A 692 -25.23 -14.52 -1.45
C CYS A 692 -25.65 -13.56 -2.57
N GLY A 693 -25.50 -14.00 -3.83
CA GLY A 693 -25.65 -13.15 -5.03
C GLY A 693 -24.42 -12.29 -5.29
N CYS A 694 -23.21 -12.80 -5.00
CA CYS A 694 -21.98 -12.01 -4.97
C CYS A 694 -21.56 -11.38 -6.32
N GLY A 695 -22.21 -11.74 -7.44
CA GLY A 695 -21.88 -11.22 -8.76
C GLY A 695 -20.46 -11.57 -9.17
N GLY A 696 -19.64 -10.56 -9.47
CA GLY A 696 -18.22 -10.71 -9.73
C GLY A 696 -17.35 -10.78 -8.47
N GLY A 697 -17.94 -10.61 -7.28
CA GLY A 697 -17.24 -10.62 -5.99
C GLY A 697 -16.61 -9.29 -5.59
N GLU A 698 -16.86 -8.18 -6.30
CA GLU A 698 -16.27 -6.87 -5.99
C GLU A 698 -16.73 -6.30 -4.62
N PHE A 699 -17.95 -6.61 -4.15
CA PHE A 699 -18.39 -6.28 -2.79
C PHE A 699 -17.60 -7.08 -1.74
N GLY A 700 -17.55 -8.41 -1.87
CA GLY A 700 -16.74 -9.26 -0.99
C GLY A 700 -15.24 -8.91 -1.02
N LEU A 701 -14.69 -8.51 -2.16
CA LEU A 701 -13.32 -8.00 -2.29
C LEU A 701 -13.11 -6.72 -1.49
N ALA A 702 -14.08 -5.79 -1.49
CA ALA A 702 -14.02 -4.60 -0.65
C ALA A 702 -14.09 -4.93 0.85
N LEU A 703 -14.87 -5.93 1.26
CA LEU A 703 -14.84 -6.45 2.64
C LEU A 703 -13.49 -7.07 3.01
N LYS A 704 -12.82 -7.75 2.08
CA LYS A 704 -11.44 -8.26 2.27
C LYS A 704 -10.44 -7.12 2.40
N HIS A 705 -10.58 -6.05 1.62
CA HIS A 705 -9.79 -4.82 1.80
C HIS A 705 -10.04 -4.14 3.16
N ARG A 706 -11.23 -4.30 3.75
CA ARG A 706 -11.59 -3.86 5.11
C ARG A 706 -11.20 -4.84 6.23
N GLY A 707 -10.58 -5.98 5.91
CA GLY A 707 -10.02 -6.91 6.89
C GLY A 707 -10.77 -8.23 7.10
N ALA A 708 -11.77 -8.56 6.29
CA ALA A 708 -12.33 -9.91 6.25
C ALA A 708 -11.27 -10.90 5.73
N LYS A 709 -11.01 -11.98 6.49
CA LYS A 709 -10.01 -13.00 6.15
C LYS A 709 -10.48 -13.99 5.09
N GLU A 710 -11.78 -14.21 5.04
CA GLU A 710 -12.43 -15.21 4.19
C GLU A 710 -13.79 -14.66 3.77
N VAL A 711 -13.97 -14.45 2.46
CA VAL A 711 -15.30 -14.18 1.90
C VAL A 711 -15.65 -15.31 0.93
N CYS A 712 -16.76 -15.96 1.23
CA CYS A 712 -17.38 -16.99 0.41
C CYS A 712 -18.50 -16.38 -0.43
N GLY A 713 -18.59 -16.72 -1.71
CA GLY A 713 -19.67 -16.29 -2.60
C GLY A 713 -20.59 -17.42 -3.02
N ILE A 714 -21.87 -17.13 -3.21
CA ILE A 714 -22.82 -17.98 -3.96
C ILE A 714 -23.36 -17.15 -5.12
N GLU A 715 -23.18 -17.65 -6.34
CA GLU A 715 -23.60 -16.97 -7.57
C GLU A 715 -24.27 -17.97 -8.53
N ILE A 716 -25.35 -17.56 -9.19
CA ILE A 716 -26.12 -18.42 -10.10
C ILE A 716 -25.68 -18.29 -11.56
N VAL A 717 -25.05 -17.16 -11.91
CA VAL A 717 -24.57 -16.83 -13.26
C VAL A 717 -23.11 -17.26 -13.41
N GLU A 718 -22.86 -18.32 -14.17
CA GLU A 718 -21.54 -18.93 -14.41
C GLU A 718 -20.43 -17.92 -14.78
N ARG A 719 -20.76 -16.86 -15.53
CA ARG A 719 -19.80 -15.82 -15.88
C ARG A 719 -19.49 -14.82 -14.76
N ALA A 720 -20.48 -14.46 -13.94
CA ALA A 720 -20.24 -13.63 -12.77
C ALA A 720 -19.40 -14.41 -11.74
N TYR A 721 -19.81 -15.66 -11.48
CA TYR A 721 -19.07 -16.69 -10.74
C TYR A 721 -17.60 -16.85 -11.19
N THR A 722 -17.32 -16.75 -12.49
CA THR A 722 -15.95 -16.83 -13.03
C THR A 722 -15.05 -15.68 -12.54
N PHE A 723 -15.61 -14.50 -12.25
CA PHE A 723 -14.90 -13.40 -11.60
C PHE A 723 -14.95 -13.51 -10.07
N ALA A 724 -16.06 -13.98 -9.48
CA ALA A 724 -16.14 -14.23 -8.04
C ALA A 724 -15.05 -15.22 -7.56
N LYS A 725 -14.75 -16.25 -8.36
CA LYS A 725 -13.61 -17.18 -8.16
C LYS A 725 -12.22 -16.54 -8.16
N GLN A 726 -12.09 -15.29 -8.62
CA GLN A 726 -10.81 -14.55 -8.68
C GLN A 726 -10.72 -13.53 -7.54
N ASN A 727 -11.87 -13.02 -7.08
CA ASN A 727 -11.99 -11.98 -6.06
C ASN A 727 -12.22 -12.55 -4.63
N LEU A 728 -12.96 -13.66 -4.52
CA LEU A 728 -13.39 -14.29 -3.27
C LEU A 728 -12.56 -15.56 -2.97
N ASP A 729 -12.50 -15.96 -1.70
CA ASP A 729 -11.69 -17.10 -1.25
C ASP A 729 -12.32 -18.43 -1.67
N HIS A 730 -13.65 -18.49 -1.57
CA HIS A 730 -14.47 -19.56 -2.12
C HIS A 730 -15.64 -18.95 -2.90
N ALA A 731 -16.03 -19.61 -3.99
CA ALA A 731 -17.24 -19.28 -4.72
C ALA A 731 -17.93 -20.58 -5.15
N ILE A 732 -19.26 -20.62 -5.03
CA ILE A 732 -20.10 -21.75 -5.45
C ILE A 732 -21.04 -21.30 -6.57
N LEU A 733 -21.11 -22.09 -7.64
CA LEU A 733 -22.04 -21.88 -8.76
C LEU A 733 -23.36 -22.62 -8.47
N GLY A 734 -24.45 -21.88 -8.31
CA GLY A 734 -25.79 -22.45 -8.14
C GLY A 734 -26.76 -21.54 -7.40
N SER A 735 -28.02 -21.97 -7.31
CA SER A 735 -29.05 -21.27 -6.52
C SER A 735 -28.93 -21.61 -5.03
N ILE A 736 -28.94 -20.59 -4.17
CA ILE A 736 -29.04 -20.71 -2.70
C ILE A 736 -30.22 -21.59 -2.24
N GLU A 737 -31.31 -21.65 -3.01
CA GLU A 737 -32.46 -22.50 -2.69
C GLU A 737 -32.14 -23.99 -2.87
N GLN A 738 -31.38 -24.34 -3.91
CA GLN A 738 -31.10 -25.72 -4.33
C GLN A 738 -29.79 -26.29 -3.77
N LEU A 739 -28.81 -25.43 -3.47
CA LEU A 739 -27.53 -25.85 -2.89
C LEU A 739 -27.69 -26.32 -1.44
N GLU A 740 -27.09 -27.45 -1.11
CA GLU A 740 -26.71 -27.72 0.29
C GLU A 740 -25.47 -26.91 0.63
N LEU A 741 -25.48 -26.21 1.77
CA LEU A 741 -24.36 -25.38 2.19
C LEU A 741 -23.23 -26.28 2.74
N PRO A 742 -22.03 -26.30 2.14
CA PRO A 742 -20.96 -27.22 2.52
C PRO A 742 -20.25 -26.85 3.83
N TRP A 743 -20.61 -25.72 4.44
CA TRP A 743 -20.03 -25.21 5.68
C TRP A 743 -20.71 -25.80 6.91
N ASP A 744 -19.94 -25.99 7.98
CA ASP A 744 -20.40 -26.43 9.29
C ASP A 744 -21.37 -25.43 9.93
N ASP A 745 -22.04 -25.85 11.00
CA ASP A 745 -22.85 -24.95 11.84
C ASP A 745 -21.94 -23.86 12.44
N GLU A 746 -22.48 -22.64 12.57
CA GLU A 746 -21.80 -21.49 13.20
C GLU A 746 -20.51 -20.98 12.50
N TYR A 747 -20.32 -21.28 11.21
CA TYR A 747 -19.11 -20.97 10.44
C TYR A 747 -18.83 -19.46 10.18
N PHE A 748 -19.85 -18.66 9.84
CA PHE A 748 -19.72 -17.29 9.32
C PHE A 748 -20.05 -16.19 10.34
N ASP A 749 -19.23 -15.14 10.41
CA ASP A 749 -19.51 -13.96 11.24
C ASP A 749 -20.54 -13.02 10.61
N CYS A 750 -20.66 -13.03 9.28
CA CYS A 750 -21.65 -12.25 8.55
C CYS A 750 -22.19 -13.04 7.36
N VAL A 751 -23.49 -12.87 7.05
CA VAL A 751 -24.10 -13.30 5.79
C VAL A 751 -24.72 -12.07 5.13
N VAL A 752 -24.60 -11.94 3.81
CA VAL A 752 -25.13 -10.79 3.05
C VAL A 752 -26.04 -11.26 1.92
N PHE A 753 -27.15 -10.56 1.71
CA PHE A 753 -28.01 -10.67 0.53
C PHE A 753 -28.18 -9.29 -0.09
N GLY A 754 -27.40 -8.99 -1.14
CA GLY A 754 -27.47 -7.73 -1.87
C GLY A 754 -28.41 -7.82 -3.07
N ASP A 755 -29.69 -7.48 -2.89
CA ASP A 755 -30.72 -7.50 -3.94
C ASP A 755 -30.96 -8.93 -4.50
N VAL A 756 -31.37 -9.86 -3.63
CA VAL A 756 -31.46 -11.32 -3.95
C VAL A 756 -32.78 -11.96 -3.53
N LEU A 757 -33.33 -11.61 -2.37
CA LEU A 757 -34.47 -12.32 -1.76
C LEU A 757 -35.77 -12.15 -2.59
N GLU A 758 -35.85 -11.09 -3.38
CA GLU A 758 -36.87 -10.77 -4.38
C GLU A 758 -36.82 -11.67 -5.61
N HIS A 759 -35.67 -12.28 -5.92
CA HIS A 759 -35.50 -13.23 -7.03
C HIS A 759 -35.76 -14.69 -6.62
N LEU A 760 -35.90 -14.99 -5.33
CA LEU A 760 -36.08 -16.35 -4.82
C LEU A 760 -37.55 -16.80 -4.81
N ILE A 761 -37.77 -18.11 -4.90
CA ILE A 761 -39.12 -18.69 -4.75
C ILE A 761 -39.49 -18.71 -3.25
N GLU A 762 -38.60 -19.23 -2.39
CA GLU A 762 -38.84 -19.46 -0.96
C GLU A 762 -37.80 -18.75 -0.06
N PRO A 763 -37.76 -17.41 -0.02
CA PRO A 763 -36.71 -16.66 0.68
C PRO A 763 -36.61 -16.94 2.18
N VAL A 764 -37.73 -17.23 2.87
CA VAL A 764 -37.73 -17.67 4.29
C VAL A 764 -36.91 -18.95 4.49
N ASN A 765 -36.91 -19.87 3.52
CA ASN A 765 -36.15 -21.12 3.60
C ASN A 765 -34.66 -20.89 3.31
N ALA A 766 -34.32 -19.91 2.47
CA ALA A 766 -32.93 -19.47 2.29
C ALA A 766 -32.37 -18.84 3.59
N LEU A 767 -33.13 -17.97 4.26
CA LEU A 767 -32.74 -17.40 5.56
C LEU A 767 -32.58 -18.47 6.65
N LYS A 768 -33.49 -19.45 6.73
CA LYS A 768 -33.33 -20.61 7.63
C LYS A 768 -32.07 -21.41 7.33
N LYS A 769 -31.74 -21.62 6.05
CA LYS A 769 -30.56 -22.37 5.63
C LYS A 769 -29.25 -21.67 6.03
N VAL A 770 -29.17 -20.34 5.87
CA VAL A 770 -27.96 -19.58 6.27
C VAL A 770 -27.88 -19.30 7.78
N ALA A 771 -29.00 -19.22 8.50
CA ALA A 771 -29.02 -19.09 9.96
C ALA A 771 -28.32 -20.26 10.69
N ARG A 772 -28.27 -21.45 10.08
CA ARG A 772 -27.47 -22.60 10.54
C ARG A 772 -25.97 -22.25 10.57
N VAL A 773 -25.45 -21.74 9.46
CA VAL A 773 -24.02 -21.47 9.26
C VAL A 773 -23.57 -20.11 9.81
N LEU A 774 -24.48 -19.27 10.32
CA LEU A 774 -24.14 -18.02 11.01
C LEU A 774 -23.61 -18.31 12.42
N SER A 775 -22.50 -17.70 12.82
CA SER A 775 -21.93 -17.84 14.17
C SER A 775 -22.86 -17.22 15.23
N ARG A 776 -22.75 -17.67 16.49
CA ARG A 776 -23.55 -17.15 17.61
C ARG A 776 -23.50 -15.62 17.70
N ASP A 777 -22.32 -15.04 17.49
CA ASP A 777 -22.05 -13.60 17.55
C ASP A 777 -22.08 -12.93 16.17
N GLY A 778 -22.72 -13.56 15.18
CA GLY A 778 -22.78 -13.10 13.79
C GLY A 778 -24.08 -12.39 13.40
N VAL A 779 -24.07 -11.74 12.23
CA VAL A 779 -25.21 -10.98 11.67
C VAL A 779 -25.57 -11.37 10.24
N ILE A 780 -26.82 -11.13 9.83
CA ILE A 780 -27.25 -11.16 8.42
C ILE A 780 -27.60 -9.73 7.99
N VAL A 781 -27.00 -9.26 6.90
CA VAL A 781 -27.24 -7.94 6.28
C VAL A 781 -28.00 -8.14 4.96
N MET A 782 -29.13 -7.47 4.79
CA MET A 782 -30.01 -7.66 3.62
C MET A 782 -30.37 -6.32 2.99
N SER A 783 -30.38 -6.28 1.66
CA SER A 783 -30.82 -5.17 0.83
C SER A 783 -32.08 -5.60 0.08
N ILE A 784 -33.22 -4.92 0.29
CA ILE A 784 -34.53 -5.38 -0.22
C ILE A 784 -35.33 -4.20 -0.82
N PRO A 785 -35.67 -4.19 -2.12
CA PRO A 785 -36.46 -3.15 -2.77
C PRO A 785 -37.87 -3.03 -2.20
N ASN A 786 -38.40 -1.81 -2.12
CA ASN A 786 -39.74 -1.53 -1.62
C ASN A 786 -40.76 -1.39 -2.76
N ILE A 787 -41.74 -2.30 -2.85
CA ILE A 787 -42.80 -2.20 -3.88
C ILE A 787 -43.75 -1.01 -3.66
N ARG A 788 -43.77 -0.44 -2.44
CA ARG A 788 -44.59 0.74 -2.12
C ARG A 788 -43.96 2.07 -2.56
N PHE A 789 -42.74 2.07 -3.07
CA PHE A 789 -42.08 3.28 -3.59
C PHE A 789 -42.95 4.03 -4.61
N TRP A 790 -43.06 5.36 -4.44
CA TRP A 790 -44.10 6.18 -5.07
C TRP A 790 -44.21 6.05 -6.61
N GLN A 791 -43.10 5.81 -7.30
CA GLN A 791 -43.09 5.64 -8.76
C GLN A 791 -43.90 4.43 -9.21
N GLN A 792 -43.88 3.33 -8.44
CA GLN A 792 -44.63 2.11 -8.76
C GLN A 792 -46.12 2.33 -8.55
N VAL A 793 -46.50 2.98 -7.44
CA VAL A 793 -47.90 3.36 -7.19
C VAL A 793 -48.42 4.30 -8.30
N LEU A 794 -47.60 5.27 -8.76
CA LEU A 794 -47.95 6.13 -9.89
C LEU A 794 -48.06 5.36 -11.23
N MET A 795 -47.19 4.38 -11.48
CA MET A 795 -47.23 3.52 -12.67
C MET A 795 -48.53 2.70 -12.71
N HIS A 796 -48.84 1.97 -11.64
CA HIS A 796 -50.04 1.16 -11.52
C HIS A 796 -51.32 2.00 -11.56
N ALA A 797 -51.32 3.19 -10.94
CA ALA A 797 -52.41 4.18 -11.01
C ALA A 797 -52.70 4.69 -12.44
N ASN A 798 -51.76 4.51 -13.38
CA ASN A 798 -51.94 4.81 -14.79
C ASN A 798 -52.20 3.58 -15.67
N GLY A 799 -52.49 2.42 -15.06
CA GLY A 799 -52.80 1.18 -15.77
C GLY A 799 -51.59 0.53 -16.43
N ARG A 800 -50.37 0.83 -15.96
CA ARG A 800 -49.13 0.25 -16.48
C ARG A 800 -48.59 -0.82 -15.54
N TRP A 801 -48.07 -1.88 -16.15
CA TRP A 801 -47.42 -3.03 -15.53
C TRP A 801 -46.25 -3.45 -16.43
N GLN A 802 -45.37 -2.49 -16.71
CA GLN A 802 -44.23 -2.70 -17.59
C GLN A 802 -43.08 -3.27 -16.76
N TYR A 803 -42.71 -4.52 -17.02
CA TYR A 803 -41.47 -5.07 -16.51
C TYR A 803 -40.29 -4.43 -17.25
N GLU A 804 -39.30 -3.98 -16.50
CA GLU A 804 -38.12 -3.32 -17.04
C GLU A 804 -36.94 -4.30 -17.10
N ASP A 805 -35.73 -3.78 -16.99
CA ASP A 805 -34.45 -4.48 -17.21
C ASP A 805 -33.45 -4.26 -16.05
N ALA A 806 -33.91 -3.56 -15.01
CA ALA A 806 -33.31 -3.34 -13.69
C ALA A 806 -34.38 -2.68 -12.78
N GLY A 807 -34.10 -2.59 -11.47
CA GLY A 807 -34.92 -1.85 -10.51
C GLY A 807 -36.15 -2.60 -10.01
N ILE A 808 -37.03 -1.94 -9.23
CA ILE A 808 -38.13 -2.61 -8.49
C ILE A 808 -39.03 -3.49 -9.38
N MET A 809 -39.23 -3.12 -10.66
CA MET A 809 -40.01 -3.88 -11.63
C MET A 809 -39.15 -4.69 -12.62
N ASP A 810 -37.99 -5.19 -12.18
CA ASP A 810 -37.20 -6.13 -12.98
C ASP A 810 -38.01 -7.38 -13.32
N ARG A 811 -37.87 -7.86 -14.56
CA ARG A 811 -38.54 -9.05 -15.09
C ARG A 811 -38.16 -10.38 -14.41
N THR A 812 -37.16 -10.36 -13.55
CA THR A 812 -36.65 -11.53 -12.81
C THR A 812 -37.05 -11.53 -11.33
N HIS A 813 -37.80 -10.52 -10.84
CA HIS A 813 -38.39 -10.55 -9.50
C HIS A 813 -39.57 -11.54 -9.43
N LEU A 814 -39.52 -12.44 -8.43
CA LEU A 814 -40.55 -13.43 -8.11
C LEU A 814 -41.34 -13.08 -6.83
N ARG A 815 -40.80 -12.16 -6.03
CA ARG A 815 -41.36 -11.65 -4.77
C ARG A 815 -41.25 -10.13 -4.74
N PHE A 816 -42.15 -9.51 -3.98
CA PHE A 816 -42.24 -8.06 -3.78
C PHE A 816 -42.54 -7.82 -2.30
N PHE A 817 -41.88 -6.84 -1.68
CA PHE A 817 -41.93 -6.62 -0.24
C PHE A 817 -42.20 -5.16 0.12
N CYS A 818 -42.82 -4.92 1.28
CA CYS A 818 -42.63 -3.69 2.04
C CYS A 818 -42.15 -3.99 3.48
N ALA A 819 -41.79 -2.97 4.26
CA ALA A 819 -41.08 -3.15 5.53
C ALA A 819 -41.75 -4.13 6.55
N PRO A 820 -43.10 -4.17 6.71
CA PRO A 820 -43.76 -5.19 7.52
C PRO A 820 -43.52 -6.63 7.03
N ASP A 821 -43.54 -6.86 5.71
CA ASP A 821 -43.29 -8.18 5.11
C ASP A 821 -41.82 -8.59 5.33
N MET A 822 -40.88 -7.64 5.22
CA MET A 822 -39.46 -7.86 5.49
C MET A 822 -39.22 -8.27 6.95
N HIS A 823 -39.87 -7.57 7.90
CA HIS A 823 -39.82 -7.93 9.32
C HIS A 823 -40.38 -9.34 9.57
N GLN A 824 -41.58 -9.64 9.02
CA GLN A 824 -42.20 -10.94 9.22
C GLN A 824 -41.37 -12.08 8.59
N MET A 825 -40.75 -11.86 7.43
CA MET A 825 -39.85 -12.83 6.77
C MET A 825 -38.64 -13.21 7.66
N VAL A 826 -38.06 -12.26 8.39
CA VAL A 826 -36.94 -12.52 9.32
C VAL A 826 -37.41 -13.25 10.58
N VAL A 827 -38.57 -12.86 11.15
CA VAL A 827 -39.17 -13.55 12.30
C VAL A 827 -39.58 -14.99 11.95
N ASP A 828 -40.18 -15.19 10.78
CA ASP A 828 -40.54 -16.53 10.27
C ASP A 828 -39.32 -17.40 9.97
N ALA A 829 -38.14 -16.79 9.79
CA ALA A 829 -36.86 -17.50 9.68
C ALA A 829 -36.25 -17.88 11.05
N GLY A 830 -36.75 -17.33 12.16
CA GLY A 830 -36.28 -17.62 13.52
C GLY A 830 -35.12 -16.74 14.01
N LEU A 831 -35.03 -15.50 13.53
CA LEU A 831 -33.95 -14.55 13.83
C LEU A 831 -34.49 -13.28 14.51
N ASP A 832 -33.64 -12.63 15.31
CA ASP A 832 -33.93 -11.31 15.89
C ASP A 832 -33.60 -10.21 14.87
N VAL A 833 -34.51 -9.25 14.67
CA VAL A 833 -34.27 -8.04 13.86
C VAL A 833 -33.50 -7.02 14.71
N LEU A 834 -32.30 -6.64 14.27
CA LEU A 834 -31.48 -5.60 14.91
C LEU A 834 -31.80 -4.19 14.40
N THR A 835 -32.05 -4.04 13.08
CA THR A 835 -32.56 -2.79 12.49
C THR A 835 -33.27 -3.04 11.16
N ILE A 836 -34.22 -2.15 10.83
CA ILE A 836 -34.78 -1.94 9.49
C ILE A 836 -34.70 -0.45 9.24
N GLN A 837 -33.94 -0.02 8.23
CA GLN A 837 -33.73 1.41 7.93
C GLN A 837 -33.66 1.69 6.43
N PRO A 838 -33.97 2.91 5.97
CA PRO A 838 -33.83 3.28 4.56
C PRO A 838 -32.37 3.14 4.10
N LEU A 839 -32.14 2.40 3.01
CA LEU A 839 -30.85 2.37 2.32
C LEU A 839 -30.78 3.44 1.22
N SER A 840 -31.91 3.68 0.56
CA SER A 840 -32.09 4.75 -0.43
C SER A 840 -33.51 5.31 -0.34
N MET A 841 -33.64 6.64 -0.38
CA MET A 841 -34.92 7.34 -0.23
C MET A 841 -35.03 8.58 -1.13
N TRP A 842 -36.25 8.87 -1.59
CA TRP A 842 -36.57 10.07 -2.36
C TRP A 842 -36.64 11.31 -1.45
N PRO A 843 -36.17 12.50 -1.87
CA PRO A 843 -36.25 13.71 -1.06
C PRO A 843 -37.69 14.09 -0.68
N PRO A 844 -38.05 14.17 0.62
CA PRO A 844 -39.42 14.47 1.05
C PRO A 844 -39.98 15.83 0.58
N LYS A 845 -39.11 16.75 0.13
CA LYS A 845 -39.48 18.07 -0.39
C LYS A 845 -40.08 18.00 -1.80
N GLU A 846 -39.77 16.96 -2.57
CA GLU A 846 -40.20 16.81 -3.96
C GLU A 846 -41.56 16.13 -4.10
N LEU A 847 -42.00 15.42 -3.05
CA LEU A 847 -43.22 14.62 -3.05
C LEU A 847 -44.16 14.96 -1.86
N PRO A 848 -44.47 16.24 -1.60
CA PRO A 848 -45.10 16.68 -0.35
C PRO A 848 -46.56 16.20 -0.17
N ARG A 849 -46.92 15.90 1.09
CA ARG A 849 -48.32 15.76 1.53
C ARG A 849 -49.07 17.10 1.42
N ASP A 850 -50.38 17.03 1.14
CA ASP A 850 -51.27 18.17 1.17
C ASP A 850 -51.64 18.59 2.61
N LYS A 851 -52.39 19.69 2.73
CA LYS A 851 -52.85 20.25 4.03
C LYS A 851 -53.74 19.32 4.88
N ASN A 852 -54.20 18.19 4.32
CA ASN A 852 -55.00 17.19 5.01
C ASN A 852 -54.16 15.95 5.37
N GLY A 853 -52.85 15.93 5.04
CA GLY A 853 -51.97 14.76 5.19
C GLY A 853 -52.01 13.79 4.01
N CYS A 854 -52.66 14.13 2.90
CA CYS A 854 -52.84 13.23 1.75
C CYS A 854 -51.76 13.43 0.69
N LEU A 855 -51.27 12.35 0.08
CA LEU A 855 -50.32 12.38 -1.03
C LEU A 855 -51.02 12.14 -2.37
N ARG A 856 -50.76 12.96 -3.39
CA ARG A 856 -51.39 12.83 -4.73
C ARG A 856 -50.40 12.33 -5.79
N LEU A 857 -50.62 11.11 -6.26
CA LEU A 857 -49.86 10.47 -7.33
C LEU A 857 -50.68 10.46 -8.63
N GLY A 858 -50.65 11.60 -9.33
CA GLY A 858 -51.35 11.81 -10.61
C GLY A 858 -52.88 11.71 -10.50
N LYS A 859 -53.41 10.52 -10.81
CA LYS A 859 -54.85 10.19 -10.79
C LYS A 859 -55.33 9.66 -9.44
N VAL A 860 -54.42 9.19 -8.58
CA VAL A 860 -54.73 8.62 -7.26
C VAL A 860 -54.33 9.59 -6.16
N THR A 861 -55.10 9.61 -5.07
CA THR A 861 -54.74 10.28 -3.82
C THR A 861 -54.73 9.22 -2.71
N LEU A 862 -53.66 9.19 -1.93
CA LEU A 862 -53.45 8.33 -0.77
C LEU A 862 -53.62 9.16 0.51
N GLY A 863 -54.13 8.56 1.57
CA GLY A 863 -54.13 9.14 2.91
C GLY A 863 -55.50 9.53 3.49
N PRO A 864 -55.53 10.27 4.62
CA PRO A 864 -54.38 10.89 5.30
C PRO A 864 -53.31 9.86 5.72
N LEU A 865 -52.03 10.23 5.57
CA LEU A 865 -50.88 9.37 5.87
C LEU A 865 -50.12 9.88 7.10
N ASP A 866 -49.76 8.99 8.02
CA ASP A 866 -48.84 9.33 9.10
C ASP A 866 -47.38 9.50 8.60
N ASP A 867 -46.46 9.86 9.50
CA ASP A 867 -45.06 10.12 9.13
C ASP A 867 -44.29 8.84 8.75
N THR A 868 -44.66 7.68 9.29
CA THR A 868 -44.05 6.39 8.94
C THR A 868 -44.56 5.91 7.59
N GLU A 869 -45.88 5.94 7.37
CA GLU A 869 -46.50 5.64 6.07
C GLU A 869 -45.99 6.56 4.96
N TYR A 870 -45.80 7.84 5.27
CA TYR A 870 -45.26 8.81 4.32
C TYR A 870 -43.80 8.54 3.96
N GLN A 871 -42.95 8.25 4.94
CA GLN A 871 -41.54 7.95 4.69
C GLN A 871 -41.37 6.65 3.89
N ASP A 872 -42.12 5.59 4.20
CA ASP A 872 -42.10 4.32 3.45
C ASP A 872 -42.35 4.51 1.94
N LEU A 873 -43.30 5.36 1.53
CA LEU A 873 -43.55 5.68 0.12
C LEU A 873 -42.37 6.39 -0.57
N LEU A 874 -41.46 7.00 0.20
CA LEU A 874 -40.22 7.62 -0.29
C LEU A 874 -39.04 6.64 -0.29
N VAL A 875 -39.06 5.57 0.52
CA VAL A 875 -37.98 4.58 0.56
C VAL A 875 -38.01 3.74 -0.71
N TYR A 876 -36.93 3.79 -1.49
CA TYR A 876 -36.73 2.95 -2.67
C TYR A 876 -36.33 1.53 -2.27
N GLN A 877 -35.47 1.42 -1.24
CA GLN A 877 -34.89 0.17 -0.78
C GLN A 877 -34.55 0.25 0.71
N TYR A 878 -34.82 -0.84 1.44
CA TYR A 878 -34.50 -0.99 2.86
C TYR A 878 -33.24 -1.81 3.05
N LEU A 879 -32.46 -1.40 4.06
CA LEU A 879 -31.50 -2.26 4.76
C LEU A 879 -32.22 -2.98 5.90
N VAL A 880 -31.99 -4.27 6.03
CA VAL A 880 -32.39 -5.06 7.22
C VAL A 880 -31.15 -5.74 7.78
N VAL A 881 -30.93 -5.64 9.10
CA VAL A 881 -29.89 -6.40 9.81
C VAL A 881 -30.55 -7.29 10.85
N ALA A 882 -30.17 -8.56 10.88
CA ALA A 882 -30.68 -9.58 11.80
C ALA A 882 -29.55 -10.37 12.47
N ALA A 883 -29.83 -11.08 13.56
CA ALA A 883 -28.82 -11.90 14.26
C ALA A 883 -29.43 -13.11 15.00
N LYS A 884 -28.54 -13.97 15.52
CA LYS A 884 -28.89 -14.95 16.55
C LYS A 884 -29.08 -14.26 17.92
N PRO A 885 -29.92 -14.81 18.83
CA PRO A 885 -30.13 -14.22 20.16
C PRO A 885 -28.89 -14.26 21.09
N GLY A 886 -28.15 -13.14 21.19
CA GLY A 886 -27.28 -12.79 22.34
C GLY A 886 -25.76 -12.78 22.12
N MET A 887 -25.20 -11.56 21.91
CA MET A 887 -23.85 -11.26 21.36
C MET A 887 -23.02 -10.22 22.19
N ASP A 888 -21.67 -10.33 22.17
CA ASP A 888 -20.68 -9.37 22.74
C ASP A 888 -20.38 -8.12 21.84
N ARG A 889 -19.82 -7.06 22.44
CA ARG A 889 -19.87 -5.67 21.92
C ARG A 889 -18.59 -4.82 21.99
N LEU A 890 -17.49 -5.27 22.62
CA LEU A 890 -16.28 -4.42 22.81
C LEU A 890 -15.09 -4.74 21.89
N ALA A 891 -15.18 -5.79 21.06
CA ALA A 891 -14.03 -6.34 20.35
C ALA A 891 -13.42 -5.37 19.32
N ASP A 892 -14.23 -4.65 18.57
CA ASP A 892 -13.78 -3.81 17.45
C ASP A 892 -12.88 -2.63 17.90
N ALA A 893 -13.14 -2.06 19.08
CA ALA A 893 -12.36 -0.95 19.65
C ALA A 893 -10.89 -1.31 19.92
N LYS A 894 -10.64 -2.56 20.32
CA LYS A 894 -9.28 -3.08 20.58
C LYS A 894 -8.50 -3.27 19.30
N PHE A 895 -9.18 -3.69 18.24
CA PHE A 895 -8.59 -3.88 16.91
C PHE A 895 -8.16 -2.56 16.28
N ALA A 896 -8.99 -1.51 16.39
CA ALA A 896 -8.66 -0.18 15.84
C ALA A 896 -7.32 0.39 16.37
N LEU A 897 -7.05 0.29 17.68
CA LEU A 897 -5.76 0.73 18.26
C LEU A 897 -4.54 0.02 17.66
N GLN A 898 -4.66 -1.28 17.40
CA GLN A 898 -3.55 -2.10 16.88
C GLN A 898 -3.20 -1.72 15.44
N ASN A 899 -4.18 -1.19 14.69
CA ASN A 899 -4.02 -0.70 13.33
C ASN A 899 -3.72 0.81 13.26
N HIS A 900 -3.41 1.45 14.41
CA HIS A 900 -3.20 2.89 14.54
C HIS A 900 -4.41 3.79 14.19
N ASP A 901 -5.61 3.22 14.05
CA ASP A 901 -6.85 3.99 13.96
C ASP A 901 -7.27 4.46 15.35
N HIS A 902 -6.61 5.53 15.79
CA HIS A 902 -6.79 6.12 17.10
C HIS A 902 -8.17 6.79 17.25
N GLN A 903 -8.81 7.21 16.15
CA GLN A 903 -10.13 7.82 16.20
C GLN A 903 -11.23 6.76 16.34
N ALA A 904 -11.26 5.75 15.47
CA ALA A 904 -12.24 4.67 15.59
C ALA A 904 -12.07 3.88 16.90
N ALA A 905 -10.84 3.73 17.40
CA ALA A 905 -10.60 3.14 18.71
C ALA A 905 -11.29 3.87 19.86
N TYR A 906 -11.36 5.20 19.80
CA TYR A 906 -12.10 6.01 20.77
C TYR A 906 -13.62 5.82 20.58
N GLU A 907 -14.13 5.98 19.35
CA GLU A 907 -15.57 5.96 19.05
C GLU A 907 -16.22 4.58 19.28
N LEU A 908 -15.53 3.50 18.94
CA LEU A 908 -15.97 2.12 19.20
C LEU A 908 -15.91 1.78 20.71
N ALA A 909 -14.96 2.38 21.45
CA ALA A 909 -14.91 2.23 22.91
C ALA A 909 -16.03 3.02 23.59
N GLU A 910 -16.39 4.20 23.09
CA GLU A 910 -17.43 5.06 23.67
C GLU A 910 -18.86 4.54 23.38
N SER A 911 -19.13 4.08 22.16
CA SER A 911 -20.45 3.60 21.72
C SER A 911 -20.85 2.22 22.30
N ALA A 912 -19.88 1.42 22.77
CA ALA A 912 -20.12 0.11 23.38
C ALA A 912 -20.79 0.21 24.76
N THR A 913 -22.12 0.34 24.79
CA THR A 913 -22.88 0.42 26.05
C THR A 913 -23.05 -0.95 26.74
N ASN A 914 -22.88 -0.96 28.07
CA ASN A 914 -22.96 -2.12 28.98
C ASN A 914 -21.74 -3.08 28.92
N VAL A 915 -20.54 -2.54 29.11
CA VAL A 915 -19.23 -3.24 29.01
C VAL A 915 -18.22 -2.80 30.09
N ASP A 916 -17.01 -3.38 30.11
CA ASP A 916 -15.92 -3.04 31.06
C ASP A 916 -15.46 -1.55 31.03
N GLY A 917 -14.87 -1.11 32.13
CA GLY A 917 -14.45 0.28 32.37
C GLY A 917 -12.94 0.55 32.44
N HIS A 918 -12.07 -0.38 32.89
CA HIS A 918 -10.62 -0.11 32.98
C HIS A 918 -10.01 -0.06 31.59
N GLU A 919 -10.17 -1.14 30.83
CA GLU A 919 -9.51 -1.29 29.54
C GLU A 919 -10.01 -0.25 28.53
N ARG A 920 -11.31 0.10 28.61
CA ARG A 920 -11.94 1.18 27.85
C ARG A 920 -11.20 2.52 28.03
N LYS A 921 -10.87 2.90 29.27
CA LYS A 921 -10.12 4.14 29.56
C LYS A 921 -8.68 4.11 29.05
N ARG A 922 -7.96 3.00 29.25
CA ARG A 922 -6.58 2.85 28.76
C ARG A 922 -6.52 2.93 27.23
N ILE A 923 -7.52 2.36 26.55
CA ILE A 923 -7.67 2.46 25.09
C ILE A 923 -7.80 3.92 24.65
N MET A 924 -8.71 4.67 25.27
CA MET A 924 -8.94 6.09 24.99
C MET A 924 -7.68 6.95 25.27
N ALA A 925 -6.95 6.71 26.37
CA ALA A 925 -5.70 7.41 26.70
C ALA A 925 -4.62 7.24 25.61
N LYS A 926 -4.47 6.02 25.09
CA LYS A 926 -3.47 5.67 24.08
C LYS A 926 -3.78 6.25 22.70
N ALA A 927 -5.07 6.40 22.38
CA ALA A 927 -5.51 7.21 21.26
C ALA A 927 -5.18 8.69 21.46
N MET A 928 -5.51 9.27 22.62
CA MET A 928 -5.36 10.69 22.91
C MET A 928 -3.90 11.20 22.85
N VAL A 929 -2.89 10.40 23.23
CA VAL A 929 -1.47 10.78 23.00
C VAL A 929 -1.18 10.97 21.51
N ARG A 930 -1.78 10.13 20.66
CA ARG A 930 -1.51 10.08 19.22
C ARG A 930 -2.28 11.14 18.43
N THR A 931 -3.43 11.58 18.94
CA THR A 931 -4.17 12.76 18.43
C THR A 931 -3.63 14.09 19.00
N GLY A 932 -2.66 14.06 19.93
CA GLY A 932 -2.05 15.26 20.52
C GLY A 932 -2.81 15.84 21.72
N GLN A 933 -3.82 15.14 22.23
CA GLN A 933 -4.62 15.49 23.40
C GLN A 933 -3.87 15.12 24.70
N LEU A 934 -2.68 15.71 24.90
CA LEU A 934 -1.69 15.22 25.88
C LEU A 934 -2.16 15.33 27.34
N ASP A 935 -2.83 16.43 27.71
CA ASP A 935 -3.35 16.62 29.08
C ASP A 935 -4.51 15.66 29.40
N GLU A 936 -5.36 15.40 28.39
CA GLU A 936 -6.52 14.49 28.48
C GLU A 936 -6.04 13.02 28.51
N ALA A 937 -4.97 12.70 27.78
CA ALA A 937 -4.26 11.43 27.87
C ALA A 937 -3.56 11.24 29.22
N GLU A 938 -2.86 12.26 29.76
CA GLU A 938 -2.25 12.20 31.10
C GLU A 938 -3.34 11.99 32.17
N ALA A 939 -4.50 12.62 32.03
CA ALA A 939 -5.66 12.37 32.88
C ALA A 939 -6.18 10.92 32.76
N LEU A 940 -6.45 10.41 31.56
CA LEU A 940 -6.97 9.04 31.38
C LEU A 940 -5.97 7.95 31.77
N TYR A 941 -4.66 8.14 31.57
CA TYR A 941 -3.65 7.21 32.08
C TYR A 941 -3.58 7.21 33.61
N ARG A 942 -3.70 8.37 34.26
CA ARG A 942 -3.81 8.46 35.72
C ARG A 942 -5.08 7.78 36.22
N ASP A 943 -6.18 7.93 35.50
CA ASP A 943 -7.47 7.28 35.80
C ASP A 943 -7.45 5.76 35.60
N ALA A 944 -6.64 5.26 34.65
CA ALA A 944 -6.37 3.84 34.44
C ALA A 944 -5.45 3.29 35.55
N LEU A 945 -4.34 3.97 35.86
CA LEU A 945 -3.43 3.62 36.96
C LEU A 945 -4.12 3.70 38.34
N ALA A 946 -5.09 4.58 38.53
CA ALA A 946 -5.92 4.61 39.73
C ALA A 946 -6.81 3.36 39.88
N ALA A 947 -7.13 2.68 38.78
CA ALA A 947 -7.83 1.39 38.78
C ALA A 947 -6.86 0.18 38.76
N ASN A 948 -5.61 0.34 38.32
CA ASN A 948 -4.55 -0.69 38.35
C ASN A 948 -3.14 -0.07 38.48
N PRO A 949 -2.57 0.09 39.70
CA PRO A 949 -1.38 0.93 39.91
C PRO A 949 -0.02 0.39 39.45
N ASP A 950 0.13 -0.92 39.20
CA ASP A 950 1.46 -1.56 39.07
C ASP A 950 1.92 -1.86 37.62
N GLU A 951 1.15 -1.43 36.60
CA GLU A 951 1.39 -1.71 35.17
C GLU A 951 2.64 -0.96 34.59
N PRO A 952 3.74 -1.65 34.24
CA PRO A 952 4.98 -1.00 33.83
C PRO A 952 4.94 -0.37 32.42
N GLU A 953 4.19 -0.93 31.47
CA GLU A 953 4.03 -0.32 30.13
C GLU A 953 3.39 1.06 30.26
N THR A 954 2.32 1.20 31.05
CA THR A 954 1.65 2.49 31.27
C THR A 954 2.51 3.48 32.05
N MET A 955 3.41 3.02 32.94
CA MET A 955 4.46 3.89 33.51
C MET A 955 5.42 4.38 32.43
N ALA A 956 5.89 3.51 31.54
CA ALA A 956 6.83 3.88 30.48
C ALA A 956 6.21 4.76 29.38
N GLU A 957 4.95 4.53 29.02
CA GLU A 957 4.20 5.37 28.06
C GLU A 957 4.02 6.80 28.60
N LEU A 958 3.65 6.95 29.87
CA LEU A 958 3.59 8.25 30.55
C LEU A 958 5.00 8.86 30.73
N GLY A 959 6.03 8.06 31.03
CA GLY A 959 7.41 8.54 31.13
C GLY A 959 7.95 9.12 29.81
N LEU A 960 7.67 8.45 28.69
CA LEU A 960 8.03 8.94 27.34
C LEU A 960 7.28 10.22 26.97
N LEU A 961 5.99 10.31 27.31
CA LEU A 961 5.18 11.52 27.17
C LEU A 961 5.82 12.70 27.93
N LEU A 962 6.22 12.47 29.19
CA LEU A 962 6.87 13.50 30.02
C LEU A 962 8.23 13.97 29.44
N VAL A 963 9.06 13.06 28.90
CA VAL A 963 10.31 13.47 28.19
C VAL A 963 9.99 14.31 26.95
N ALA A 964 9.00 13.91 26.14
CA ALA A 964 8.57 14.66 24.96
C ALA A 964 8.02 16.06 25.31
N SER A 965 7.31 16.18 26.44
CA SER A 965 6.84 17.46 27.01
C SER A 965 7.96 18.29 27.67
N GLY A 966 9.23 17.88 27.59
CA GLY A 966 10.36 18.56 28.23
C GLY A 966 10.43 18.41 29.75
N ARG A 967 9.50 17.66 30.36
CA ARG A 967 9.41 17.35 31.80
C ARG A 967 10.33 16.17 32.14
N GLY A 968 11.58 16.23 31.67
CA GLY A 968 12.54 15.13 31.76
C GLY A 968 12.88 14.71 33.20
N ASN A 969 12.74 15.61 34.18
CA ASN A 969 12.94 15.29 35.59
C ASN A 969 11.74 14.50 36.16
N ASP A 970 10.50 14.94 35.92
CA ASP A 970 9.27 14.19 36.24
C ASP A 970 9.27 12.80 35.60
N ALA A 971 9.81 12.71 34.38
CA ALA A 971 9.98 11.45 33.68
C ALA A 971 11.04 10.53 34.29
N GLU A 972 12.12 11.08 34.85
CA GLU A 972 13.28 10.30 35.31
C GLU A 972 12.91 9.39 36.48
N GLU A 973 12.08 9.84 37.43
CA GLU A 973 11.55 8.97 38.50
C GLU A 973 10.64 7.85 37.95
N LEU A 974 9.76 8.16 37.00
CA LEU A 974 8.80 7.21 36.44
C LEU A 974 9.47 6.19 35.51
N LEU A 975 10.45 6.61 34.72
CA LEU A 975 11.28 5.74 33.88
C LEU A 975 12.23 4.88 34.72
N GLN A 976 12.72 5.36 35.86
CA GLN A 976 13.43 4.52 36.84
C GLN A 976 12.48 3.53 37.52
N ALA A 977 11.23 3.91 37.83
CA ALA A 977 10.22 3.00 38.37
C ALA A 977 9.81 1.90 37.36
N ALA A 978 9.81 2.21 36.06
CA ALA A 978 9.67 1.24 34.98
C ALA A 978 10.92 0.35 34.85
N LEU A 979 12.14 0.92 34.85
CA LEU A 979 13.40 0.15 34.78
C LEU A 979 13.67 -0.73 36.02
N ALA A 980 13.08 -0.39 37.17
CA ALA A 980 13.07 -1.24 38.37
C ALA A 980 12.14 -2.47 38.24
N ARG A 981 11.22 -2.45 37.26
CA ARG A 981 10.31 -3.56 36.91
C ARG A 981 10.80 -4.32 35.67
N ASP A 982 11.40 -3.63 34.70
CA ASP A 982 12.07 -4.19 33.51
C ASP A 982 13.42 -3.47 33.22
N PRO A 983 14.57 -4.04 33.66
CA PRO A 983 15.89 -3.43 33.44
C PRO A 983 16.40 -3.39 31.99
N GLU A 984 15.76 -4.11 31.06
CA GLU A 984 16.11 -4.13 29.63
C GLU A 984 15.23 -3.22 28.77
N HIS A 985 14.31 -2.44 29.38
CA HIS A 985 13.32 -1.62 28.69
C HIS A 985 13.94 -0.57 27.74
N HIS A 986 14.16 -0.96 26.48
CA HIS A 986 14.86 -0.20 25.43
C HIS A 986 14.41 1.25 25.28
N ARG A 987 13.11 1.54 25.38
CA ARG A 987 12.58 2.92 25.28
C ARG A 987 13.01 3.79 26.47
N ALA A 988 13.10 3.22 27.67
CA ALA A 988 13.54 3.94 28.87
C ALA A 988 15.06 4.13 28.85
N ILE A 989 15.83 3.14 28.40
CA ILE A 989 17.28 3.28 28.17
C ILE A 989 17.57 4.37 27.12
N SER A 990 16.81 4.40 26.02
CA SER A 990 16.92 5.42 24.96
C SER A 990 16.50 6.80 25.45
N ALA A 991 15.43 6.91 26.24
CA ALA A 991 15.00 8.16 26.86
C ALA A 991 16.08 8.73 27.81
N LEU A 992 16.74 7.88 28.60
CA LEU A 992 17.88 8.29 29.42
C LEU A 992 19.09 8.73 28.57
N GLY A 993 19.36 8.07 27.44
CA GLY A 993 20.38 8.52 26.48
C GLY A 993 20.07 9.89 25.85
N LEU A 994 18.81 10.17 25.56
CA LEU A 994 18.36 11.50 25.10
C LEU A 994 18.48 12.56 26.22
N ILE A 995 18.20 12.20 27.47
CA ILE A 995 18.42 13.06 28.65
C ILE A 995 19.93 13.35 28.84
N ALA A 996 20.80 12.36 28.66
CA ALA A 996 22.26 12.54 28.72
C ALA A 996 22.78 13.46 27.61
N LEU A 997 22.30 13.26 26.37
CA LEU A 997 22.61 14.13 25.23
C LEU A 997 22.14 15.58 25.47
N ALA A 998 20.93 15.77 26.02
CA ALA A 998 20.41 17.08 26.39
C ALA A 998 21.17 17.75 27.55
N ARG A 999 21.79 16.95 28.44
CA ARG A 999 22.72 17.41 29.49
C ARG A 999 24.13 17.69 28.95
N GLY A 1000 24.41 17.41 27.67
CA GLY A 1000 25.67 17.71 26.99
C GLY A 1000 26.75 16.62 27.08
N ASP A 1001 26.44 15.46 27.69
CA ASP A 1001 27.38 14.35 27.86
C ASP A 1001 27.46 13.50 26.58
N MET A 1002 28.22 13.97 25.59
CA MET A 1002 28.40 13.25 24.32
C MET A 1002 29.05 11.86 24.49
N PRO A 1003 30.06 11.64 25.37
CA PRO A 1003 30.57 10.30 25.67
C PRO A 1003 29.51 9.39 26.31
N GLY A 1004 28.81 9.85 27.35
CA GLY A 1004 27.73 9.08 27.98
C GLY A 1004 26.58 8.78 27.00
N ALA A 1005 26.25 9.73 26.11
CA ALA A 1005 25.28 9.53 25.04
C ALA A 1005 25.74 8.43 24.06
N ILE A 1006 27.01 8.41 23.64
CA ILE A 1006 27.57 7.30 22.84
C ILE A 1006 27.37 5.97 23.56
N ASP A 1007 27.72 5.88 24.85
CA ASP A 1007 27.64 4.61 25.59
C ASP A 1007 26.18 4.15 25.79
N HIS A 1008 25.25 5.09 26.05
CA HIS A 1008 23.81 4.81 26.07
C HIS A 1008 23.25 4.40 24.69
N PHE A 1009 23.70 5.04 23.61
CA PHE A 1009 23.24 4.76 22.24
C PHE A 1009 23.81 3.45 21.70
N VAL A 1010 25.07 3.11 21.97
CA VAL A 1010 25.63 1.79 21.66
C VAL A 1010 24.88 0.71 22.45
N ARG A 1011 24.65 0.90 23.76
CA ARG A 1011 23.87 -0.03 24.57
C ARG A 1011 22.44 -0.22 24.05
N ALA A 1012 21.79 0.85 23.57
CA ALA A 1012 20.47 0.74 22.93
C ALA A 1012 20.54 -0.02 21.59
N LEU A 1013 21.52 0.27 20.73
CA LEU A 1013 21.69 -0.34 19.41
C LEU A 1013 22.22 -1.79 19.42
N ASP A 1014 22.83 -2.23 20.52
CA ASP A 1014 23.15 -3.65 20.77
C ASP A 1014 21.97 -4.42 21.38
N ILE A 1015 20.89 -3.74 21.79
CA ILE A 1015 19.59 -4.37 22.13
C ILE A 1015 18.64 -4.33 20.92
N GLU A 1016 18.62 -3.22 20.18
CA GLU A 1016 17.66 -2.91 19.10
C GLU A 1016 18.34 -2.12 17.97
N ILE A 1017 18.77 -2.80 16.90
CA ILE A 1017 19.67 -2.22 15.88
C ILE A 1017 18.95 -1.42 14.77
N ASP A 1018 17.62 -1.45 14.66
CA ASP A 1018 16.85 -0.74 13.59
C ASP A 1018 16.71 0.75 13.84
N ASN A 1019 17.12 1.25 15.00
CA ASN A 1019 16.95 2.63 15.39
C ASN A 1019 17.92 3.57 14.65
N ALA A 1020 17.63 3.80 13.37
CA ALA A 1020 18.40 4.64 12.45
C ALA A 1020 18.64 6.06 12.98
N ALA A 1021 17.72 6.59 13.79
CA ALA A 1021 17.88 7.89 14.45
C ALA A 1021 19.01 7.85 15.49
N ILE A 1022 19.09 6.79 16.29
CA ILE A 1022 20.17 6.57 17.26
C ILE A 1022 21.49 6.20 16.54
N VAL A 1023 21.46 5.47 15.41
CA VAL A 1023 22.65 5.25 14.56
C VAL A 1023 23.19 6.56 13.99
N ALA A 1024 22.31 7.47 13.56
CA ALA A 1024 22.70 8.80 13.08
C ALA A 1024 23.37 9.62 14.18
N ARG A 1025 22.81 9.61 15.42
CA ARG A 1025 23.44 10.27 16.58
C ARG A 1025 24.77 9.63 16.96
N LEU A 1026 24.89 8.30 16.91
CA LEU A 1026 26.16 7.60 17.15
C LEU A 1026 27.24 8.04 16.15
N LEU A 1027 26.92 8.11 14.85
CA LEU A 1027 27.85 8.57 13.81
C LEU A 1027 28.20 10.05 13.95
N GLU A 1028 27.25 10.91 14.34
CA GLU A 1028 27.47 12.33 14.63
C GLU A 1028 28.42 12.52 15.82
N CYS A 1029 28.15 11.87 16.97
CA CYS A 1029 29.00 11.94 18.15
C CYS A 1029 30.39 11.33 17.90
N ALA A 1030 30.49 10.24 17.12
CA ALA A 1030 31.76 9.63 16.74
C ALA A 1030 32.60 10.53 15.81
N ALA A 1031 31.98 11.19 14.83
CA ALA A 1031 32.67 12.14 13.96
C ALA A 1031 33.19 13.37 14.75
N ALA A 1032 32.41 13.85 15.73
CA ALA A 1032 32.80 14.97 16.59
C ALA A 1032 33.92 14.62 17.60
N THR A 1033 34.06 13.34 17.98
CA THR A 1033 35.03 12.88 19.00
C THR A 1033 36.21 12.08 18.43
N GLY A 1034 36.18 11.72 17.15
CA GLY A 1034 37.15 10.82 16.51
C GLY A 1034 36.98 9.33 16.86
N ARG A 1035 35.94 8.95 17.61
CA ARG A 1035 35.64 7.58 18.10
C ARG A 1035 35.06 6.67 16.99
N PHE A 1036 35.72 6.65 15.83
CA PHE A 1036 35.32 5.81 14.69
C PHE A 1036 35.50 4.31 14.96
N ASP A 1037 36.35 3.95 15.93
CA ASP A 1037 36.55 2.59 16.44
C ASP A 1037 35.26 1.97 16.98
N ALA A 1038 34.45 2.76 17.70
CA ALA A 1038 33.14 2.31 18.20
C ALA A 1038 32.05 2.34 17.11
N ALA A 1039 32.05 3.35 16.24
CA ALA A 1039 30.93 3.58 15.33
C ALA A 1039 31.02 2.83 13.99
N ILE A 1040 32.22 2.64 13.41
CA ILE A 1040 32.38 1.94 12.11
C ILE A 1040 31.88 0.48 12.15
N PRO A 1041 32.08 -0.32 13.22
CA PRO A 1041 31.51 -1.67 13.30
C PRO A 1041 29.98 -1.66 13.31
N VAL A 1042 29.36 -0.79 14.10
CA VAL A 1042 27.89 -0.65 14.20
C VAL A 1042 27.31 -0.14 12.88
N ALA A 1043 27.95 0.85 12.25
CA ALA A 1043 27.51 1.39 10.96
C ALA A 1043 27.78 0.45 9.78
N ARG A 1044 28.81 -0.40 9.82
CA ARG A 1044 29.03 -1.47 8.83
C ARG A 1044 27.96 -2.54 8.95
N ARG A 1045 27.70 -3.00 10.19
CA ARG A 1045 26.58 -3.89 10.52
C ARG A 1045 25.28 -3.29 9.98
N PHE A 1046 25.04 -2.00 10.23
CA PHE A 1046 23.92 -1.29 9.62
C PHE A 1046 23.98 -1.37 8.10
N VAL A 1047 24.98 -0.86 7.39
CA VAL A 1047 25.03 -0.81 5.91
C VAL A 1047 25.20 -2.20 5.22
N GLU A 1048 25.10 -3.31 5.94
CA GLU A 1048 25.01 -4.69 5.39
C GLU A 1048 23.62 -5.33 5.54
N PHE A 1049 22.81 -4.89 6.52
CA PHE A 1049 21.37 -5.23 6.63
C PHE A 1049 20.47 -4.03 6.39
N PHE A 1050 21.13 -2.90 6.09
CA PHE A 1050 20.69 -1.57 5.71
C PHE A 1050 21.41 -0.91 4.48
N PRO A 1051 21.93 -1.63 3.45
CA PRO A 1051 22.58 -1.09 2.23
C PRO A 1051 22.14 0.17 1.43
N GLY A 1052 20.89 0.69 1.44
CA GLY A 1052 20.41 1.39 0.21
C GLY A 1052 19.25 2.40 0.23
N ASN A 1053 18.64 2.78 1.36
CA ASN A 1053 18.51 4.21 1.60
C ASN A 1053 19.92 4.73 1.94
N LEU A 1054 20.17 6.02 1.71
CA LEU A 1054 21.49 6.37 1.16
C LEU A 1054 22.33 7.33 2.02
N ASP A 1055 21.72 8.05 2.97
CA ASP A 1055 22.40 8.96 3.91
C ASP A 1055 23.28 8.26 4.96
N ILE A 1056 22.85 7.19 5.65
CA ILE A 1056 23.75 6.44 6.55
C ILE A 1056 24.77 5.64 5.73
N ALA A 1057 24.38 5.09 4.57
CA ALA A 1057 25.31 4.45 3.63
C ALA A 1057 26.39 5.42 3.13
N LEU A 1058 26.03 6.69 2.89
CA LEU A 1058 26.94 7.78 2.55
C LEU A 1058 27.79 8.20 3.75
N ARG A 1059 27.21 8.47 4.93
CA ARG A 1059 27.95 8.77 6.17
C ARG A 1059 28.92 7.65 6.54
N PHE A 1060 28.57 6.41 6.25
CA PHE A 1060 29.46 5.26 6.37
C PHE A 1060 30.58 5.28 5.33
N ALA A 1061 30.30 5.57 4.05
CA ALA A 1061 31.34 5.77 3.04
C ALA A 1061 32.26 6.97 3.35
N GLU A 1062 31.74 8.03 3.98
CA GLU A 1062 32.48 9.19 4.48
C GLU A 1062 33.32 8.86 5.70
N ALA A 1063 32.79 8.10 6.67
CA ALA A 1063 33.54 7.58 7.81
C ALA A 1063 34.64 6.59 7.36
N LEU A 1064 34.35 5.69 6.41
CA LEU A 1064 35.33 4.81 5.77
C LEU A 1064 36.44 5.61 5.09
N TYR A 1065 36.11 6.64 4.29
CA TYR A 1065 37.09 7.50 3.65
C TYR A 1065 37.94 8.28 4.66
N THR A 1066 37.31 8.81 5.72
CA THR A 1066 37.98 9.53 6.81
C THR A 1066 38.89 8.62 7.63
N ALA A 1067 38.55 7.34 7.76
CA ALA A 1067 39.36 6.26 8.34
C ALA A 1067 40.31 5.58 7.33
N GLY A 1068 40.45 6.09 6.11
CA GLY A 1068 41.40 5.60 5.10
C GLY A 1068 41.02 4.33 4.34
N GLN A 1069 39.80 3.81 4.48
CA GLN A 1069 39.32 2.56 3.86
C GLN A 1069 38.82 2.78 2.41
N THR A 1070 39.66 3.43 1.59
CA THR A 1070 39.31 4.03 0.30
C THR A 1070 38.73 3.04 -0.73
N GLN A 1071 39.26 1.82 -0.83
CA GLN A 1071 38.82 0.86 -1.85
C GLN A 1071 37.41 0.31 -1.57
N GLU A 1072 37.06 0.13 -0.30
CA GLU A 1072 35.68 -0.22 0.07
C GLU A 1072 34.75 0.98 -0.10
N ALA A 1073 35.18 2.19 0.27
CA ALA A 1073 34.39 3.39 0.02
C ALA A 1073 34.03 3.52 -1.48
N VAL A 1074 34.97 3.27 -2.40
CA VAL A 1074 34.69 3.19 -3.86
C VAL A 1074 33.60 2.16 -4.17
N HIS A 1075 33.71 0.92 -3.68
CA HIS A 1075 32.75 -0.13 -3.98
C HIS A 1075 31.35 0.16 -3.41
N ARG A 1076 31.27 0.67 -2.18
CA ARG A 1076 30.02 1.10 -1.56
C ARG A 1076 29.41 2.27 -2.35
N LEU A 1077 30.22 3.21 -2.86
CA LEU A 1077 29.76 4.33 -3.68
C LEU A 1077 29.33 3.92 -5.09
N ASP A 1078 30.00 2.97 -5.74
CA ASP A 1078 29.54 2.40 -7.02
C ASP A 1078 28.22 1.63 -6.83
N THR A 1079 28.03 0.93 -5.71
CA THR A 1079 26.77 0.27 -5.35
C THR A 1079 25.67 1.28 -5.03
N LEU A 1080 25.99 2.32 -4.26
CA LEU A 1080 25.11 3.44 -3.92
C LEU A 1080 24.68 4.20 -5.19
N LEU A 1081 25.58 4.38 -6.18
CA LEU A 1081 25.25 4.99 -7.47
C LEU A 1081 24.51 4.04 -8.42
N LEU A 1082 24.64 2.72 -8.29
CA LEU A 1082 23.71 1.77 -8.93
C LEU A 1082 22.31 1.90 -8.32
N LEU A 1083 22.23 2.10 -7.00
CA LEU A 1083 21.03 2.35 -6.21
C LEU A 1083 20.56 3.83 -6.22
N GLN A 1084 21.27 4.73 -6.90
CA GLN A 1084 20.82 6.08 -7.26
C GLN A 1084 21.83 6.73 -8.23
N PRO A 1085 21.66 6.59 -9.55
CA PRO A 1085 22.61 7.13 -10.55
C PRO A 1085 22.83 8.65 -10.53
N GLY A 1086 21.97 9.40 -9.83
CA GLY A 1086 22.05 10.84 -9.65
C GLY A 1086 22.44 11.30 -8.23
N HIS A 1087 22.96 10.44 -7.36
CA HIS A 1087 23.30 10.85 -5.98
C HIS A 1087 24.51 11.80 -5.98
N SER A 1088 24.24 13.10 -5.86
CA SER A 1088 25.26 14.16 -5.99
C SER A 1088 26.40 14.04 -4.98
N ALA A 1089 26.11 13.86 -3.69
CA ALA A 1089 27.12 13.71 -2.65
C ALA A 1089 27.99 12.45 -2.84
N ALA A 1090 27.39 11.29 -3.13
CA ALA A 1090 28.13 10.07 -3.40
C ALA A 1090 28.98 10.17 -4.69
N GLY A 1091 28.44 10.77 -5.76
CA GLY A 1091 29.18 11.04 -6.99
C GLY A 1091 30.34 12.00 -6.78
N ALA A 1092 30.17 13.06 -5.97
CA ALA A 1092 31.22 14.00 -5.61
C ALA A 1092 32.29 13.36 -4.71
N LEU A 1093 31.89 12.53 -3.74
CA LEU A 1093 32.82 11.77 -2.89
C LEU A 1093 33.63 10.77 -3.73
N LEU A 1094 32.98 10.05 -4.65
CA LEU A 1094 33.62 9.11 -5.55
C LEU A 1094 34.56 9.80 -6.55
N ALA A 1095 34.18 10.98 -7.07
CA ALA A 1095 35.03 11.81 -7.91
C ALA A 1095 36.24 12.36 -7.12
N ARG A 1096 36.04 12.79 -5.86
CA ARG A 1096 37.13 13.21 -4.96
C ARG A 1096 38.10 12.07 -4.68
N ILE A 1097 37.58 10.86 -4.43
CA ILE A 1097 38.40 9.66 -4.23
C ILE A 1097 39.19 9.33 -5.51
N ARG A 1098 38.52 9.21 -6.67
CA ARG A 1098 39.17 8.84 -7.93
C ARG A 1098 40.16 9.91 -8.43
N GLY A 1099 39.86 11.19 -8.24
CA GLY A 1099 40.73 12.33 -8.58
C GLY A 1099 41.87 12.59 -7.58
N SER A 1100 41.96 11.80 -6.50
CA SER A 1100 43.13 11.77 -5.60
C SER A 1100 44.02 10.53 -5.80
N ALA A 1101 43.75 9.75 -6.85
CA ALA A 1101 44.51 8.57 -7.27
C ALA A 1101 45.25 8.77 -8.62
N SER A 1102 45.42 10.04 -9.04
CA SER A 1102 46.10 10.48 -10.26
C SER A 1102 47.12 11.57 -9.95
#